data_AF-A0A3L7UL36-F1
#
_entry.id   AF-A0A3L7UL36-F1
#
_cell.length_a   1.000
_cell.length_b   1.000
_cell.length_c   1.000
_cell.angle_alpha   90.00
_cell.angle_beta   90.00
_cell.angle_gamma   90.00
#
_symmetry.space_group_name_H-M   'P 1'
#
loop_
_entity.id
_entity.type
_entity.pdbx_description
1 polymer ?
#
loop_
_entity_poly.entity_id
_entity_poly.type
_entity_poly.pdbx_seq_one_letter_code
_entity_poly.pdbx_strand_id
1 'polypeptide(L)'
;MTRNENVNPRQRGRTVSVILLAAVVMSFDSITWRSSASGCDDDSGPARAAVSELHASEPPPPGPELLKYSPEQIEAAYEGKEIPEAVAMYLVIVRDGQLDGTHGWFGPAKSRFSWQWLADKNGVPADGALPKDKFQGDPTIFKMLDRDRDDSISGSDLDWSDNNPWVRQSYMIGRMFRRIDPSGDGKLTTEEWQAFFEKIAGDSDTIRAEQLRDALIPPGNGFSPGDMPSKETLIKGLMAGEIGSLQEGPDVDELAPDFELRPLGGGEPIRLSDRIGKKPVVLVFGNFTCGPFRSTYPAVEAVRERQKDNADFLMVYVREAHPTDGWAMKSNDKVGVSVAQPTTFEERHAVAEQCAAKLNPSMPLLVDDINDTVGNAYSGMPARLYVIDTNGRVAYKSGRGPFGFKPEEMEQALLMLTLEEANAKPTVAISDDVEGWRLLPKVISGSGQPLPSWARAVATHLPRTAAAMLELDFAHRTKSPVDPILRAKMRWVIANANHCGYSQAYAIADLRRAGASAAEITTLTGDPNAWPEADRKCLEFARLLTVAAPTISDEMFEDLRTQFGNKQVASMVLLAAYGNFQDRIVLGLNLPIEAHGPLAPLDVEFAEGALQIASLIPPPGEVPTLSGAGEDVIPDEADWAAISFDELQTRLAQQRDRKPRLPIPSWEDVRGKLPPAMATRPTRIVWSLMTYGYAAELQIPWSVATRTMWAERPGNRVFEESLFWIQTRTIECNYCMGHCEMLLEVAGLDKNQVADRTRQLASNDWSAFPLEEQRAYAYARKLSKAPWTLTAEDYRTLEQDLGPEKAMSTFWWLCRGLYMTRISDGFQLPLERENVFGEAPQQKNK
;
A
#
# COMPACT_ATOMS: atom_id res chain seq x y z
N MET A 1 -26.19 -55.45 -15.88
CA MET A 1 -26.80 -56.67 -15.30
C MET A 1 -25.82 -57.28 -14.30
N THR A 2 -26.30 -57.97 -13.26
CA THR A 2 -25.65 -59.09 -12.52
C THR A 2 -24.12 -59.02 -12.24
N ARG A 3 -23.71 -58.88 -10.96
CA ARG A 3 -23.42 -59.98 -9.98
C ARG A 3 -22.10 -60.75 -10.27
N ASN A 4 -21.33 -61.24 -9.28
CA ASN A 4 -21.20 -60.94 -7.83
C ASN A 4 -19.93 -61.64 -7.28
N GLU A 5 -19.57 -61.33 -6.03
CA GLU A 5 -19.06 -62.29 -5.01
C GLU A 5 -17.65 -62.96 -5.06
N ASN A 6 -16.95 -62.78 -3.92
CA ASN A 6 -16.38 -63.83 -3.03
C ASN A 6 -14.87 -64.22 -3.02
N VAL A 7 -14.16 -63.63 -2.03
CA VAL A 7 -13.67 -64.31 -0.79
C VAL A 7 -12.61 -65.44 -0.90
N ASN A 8 -11.36 -65.10 -0.55
CA ASN A 8 -10.51 -65.61 0.57
C ASN A 8 -10.85 -67.03 1.14
N PRO A 9 -9.90 -67.92 1.60
CA PRO A 9 -8.90 -67.49 2.61
C PRO A 9 -7.60 -68.32 2.88
N ARG A 10 -6.75 -67.75 3.77
CA ARG A 10 -6.13 -68.36 5.01
C ARG A 10 -4.70 -69.00 5.02
N GLN A 11 -3.96 -68.58 6.07
CA GLN A 11 -2.95 -69.30 6.91
C GLN A 11 -1.48 -69.42 6.42
N ARG A 12 -0.43 -69.37 7.29
CA ARG A 12 -0.38 -69.18 8.77
C ARG A 12 0.97 -68.70 9.35
N GLY A 13 0.89 -67.95 10.46
CA GLY A 13 1.83 -67.98 11.60
C GLY A 13 2.90 -66.87 11.66
N ARG A 14 3.33 -66.38 12.84
CA ARG A 14 2.84 -66.50 14.24
C ARG A 14 3.20 -65.17 14.96
N THR A 15 2.26 -64.45 15.57
CA THR A 15 1.91 -64.49 17.02
C THR A 15 3.09 -64.14 17.93
N VAL A 16 3.14 -62.94 18.52
CA VAL A 16 2.79 -62.54 19.93
C VAL A 16 3.16 -61.03 20.05
N SER A 17 2.62 -60.09 20.84
CA SER A 17 1.42 -59.78 21.67
C SER A 17 1.67 -58.34 22.27
N VAL A 18 0.83 -57.54 22.95
CA VAL A 18 -0.57 -57.45 23.47
C VAL A 18 -0.80 -55.92 23.78
N ILE A 19 -1.90 -55.22 23.43
CA ILE A 19 -3.25 -55.09 24.07
C ILE A 19 -3.26 -54.32 25.42
N LEU A 20 -4.20 -53.41 25.81
CA LEU A 20 -5.53 -52.89 25.36
C LEU A 20 -5.59 -51.33 25.61
N LEU A 21 -6.33 -50.47 24.88
CA LEU A 21 -7.64 -49.78 25.19
C LEU A 21 -7.80 -49.08 26.58
N ALA A 22 -8.70 -48.09 26.79
CA ALA A 22 -9.83 -47.55 25.98
C ALA A 22 -10.16 -46.06 26.30
N ALA A 23 -11.18 -45.49 25.62
CA ALA A 23 -11.68 -44.11 25.76
C ALA A 23 -13.11 -44.02 26.37
N VAL A 24 -13.75 -42.83 26.28
CA VAL A 24 -15.09 -42.33 26.72
C VAL A 24 -14.91 -41.18 27.75
N VAL A 25 -15.37 -39.92 27.64
CA VAL A 25 -16.37 -39.12 26.86
C VAL A 25 -17.50 -38.58 27.78
N MET A 26 -17.72 -37.25 27.77
CA MET A 26 -18.84 -36.47 28.38
C MET A 26 -18.87 -36.41 29.94
N SER A 27 -19.42 -35.38 30.62
CA SER A 27 -20.01 -34.07 30.20
C SER A 27 -20.11 -33.05 31.37
N PHE A 28 -20.17 -31.76 31.03
CA PHE A 28 -20.82 -30.59 31.69
C PHE A 28 -20.82 -30.35 33.23
N ASP A 29 -20.51 -29.08 33.57
CA ASP A 29 -21.18 -28.18 34.54
C ASP A 29 -21.16 -28.37 36.09
N SER A 30 -20.34 -27.50 36.71
CA SER A 30 -20.81 -26.33 37.50
C SER A 30 -20.78 -26.32 39.04
N ILE A 31 -20.67 -25.09 39.57
CA ILE A 31 -21.08 -24.56 40.89
C ILE A 31 -20.29 -25.01 42.15
N THR A 32 -19.40 -24.09 42.56
CA THR A 32 -19.01 -23.63 43.92
C THR A 32 -19.11 -24.54 45.16
N TRP A 33 -18.12 -24.38 46.07
CA TRP A 33 -18.39 -23.81 47.40
C TRP A 33 -17.12 -23.22 48.07
N ARG A 34 -17.28 -22.48 49.18
CA ARG A 34 -16.20 -21.82 49.94
C ARG A 34 -16.00 -22.46 51.33
N SER A 35 -14.74 -22.47 51.79
CA SER A 35 -14.31 -22.50 53.21
C SER A 35 -14.76 -23.75 54.03
N SER A 36 -14.27 -24.01 55.25
CA SER A 36 -13.37 -23.29 56.17
C SER A 36 -12.56 -24.26 57.07
N ALA A 37 -11.41 -23.79 57.59
CA ALA A 37 -10.72 -24.17 58.86
C ALA A 37 -10.61 -25.67 59.26
N SER A 38 -9.45 -26.19 59.69
CA SER A 38 -8.74 -25.82 60.93
C SER A 38 -7.63 -26.85 61.24
N GLY A 39 -6.72 -26.58 62.19
CA GLY A 39 -6.01 -27.66 62.92
C GLY A 39 -4.48 -27.76 62.84
N CYS A 40 -3.78 -26.84 63.51
CA CYS A 40 -2.73 -27.12 64.52
C CYS A 40 -1.52 -28.06 64.28
N ASP A 41 -0.34 -27.41 64.34
CA ASP A 41 0.80 -27.66 65.25
C ASP A 41 2.08 -28.40 64.78
N ASP A 42 3.22 -27.69 64.96
CA ASP A 42 4.65 -28.06 65.14
C ASP A 42 5.36 -29.04 64.15
N ASP A 43 6.67 -28.90 63.82
CA ASP A 43 7.82 -28.51 64.66
C ASP A 43 8.97 -27.79 63.89
N SER A 44 9.94 -27.30 64.67
CA SER A 44 11.13 -26.44 64.50
C SER A 44 12.09 -26.52 63.28
N GLY A 45 12.01 -25.50 62.40
CA GLY A 45 13.13 -24.66 61.90
C GLY A 45 14.29 -25.25 61.05
N PRO A 46 15.31 -24.44 60.66
CA PRO A 46 15.44 -22.98 60.73
C PRO A 46 15.57 -22.26 59.36
N ALA A 47 15.23 -20.97 59.33
CA ALA A 47 15.76 -19.93 58.43
C ALA A 47 16.00 -20.29 56.93
N ARG A 48 14.93 -20.56 56.17
CA ARG A 48 14.91 -20.15 54.75
C ARG A 48 14.84 -18.62 54.70
N ALA A 49 15.74 -17.98 53.96
CA ALA A 49 15.58 -16.58 53.60
C ALA A 49 14.27 -16.40 52.80
N ALA A 50 13.59 -15.27 52.99
CA ALA A 50 12.26 -15.07 52.44
C ALA A 50 12.28 -15.12 50.89
N VAL A 51 11.68 -16.16 50.32
CA VAL A 51 11.12 -16.08 48.98
C VAL A 51 9.92 -15.16 49.10
N SER A 52 10.11 -13.89 48.74
CA SER A 52 8.99 -12.96 48.61
C SER A 52 8.03 -13.48 47.54
N GLU A 53 6.75 -13.60 47.88
CA GLU A 53 5.69 -13.70 46.89
C GLU A 53 5.67 -12.38 46.09
N LEU A 54 6.45 -12.34 45.01
CA LEU A 54 6.34 -11.28 44.02
C LEU A 54 5.04 -11.49 43.26
N HIS A 55 4.24 -10.43 43.19
CA HIS A 55 3.13 -10.32 42.25
C HIS A 55 3.60 -10.73 40.85
N ALA A 56 2.70 -11.30 40.04
CA ALA A 56 2.97 -11.62 38.65
C ALA A 56 3.40 -10.35 37.89
N SER A 57 4.70 -10.16 37.77
CA SER A 57 5.29 -9.02 37.09
C SER A 57 5.05 -9.13 35.60
N GLU A 58 4.84 -7.99 34.95
CA GLU A 58 4.89 -7.92 33.50
C GLU A 58 6.23 -8.49 33.00
N PRO A 59 6.24 -9.24 31.88
CA PRO A 59 7.44 -9.89 31.40
C PRO A 59 8.49 -8.82 31.02
N PRO A 60 9.77 -9.03 31.36
CA PRO A 60 10.78 -8.00 31.20
C PRO A 60 10.99 -7.69 29.70
N PRO A 61 10.82 -6.43 29.27
CA PRO A 61 10.82 -6.08 27.86
C PRO A 61 12.21 -6.25 27.21
N PRO A 62 12.28 -6.34 25.87
CA PRO A 62 13.54 -6.34 25.12
C PRO A 62 14.48 -5.19 25.56
N GLY A 63 15.74 -5.53 25.81
CA GLY A 63 16.78 -4.55 26.15
C GLY A 63 17.33 -4.67 27.58
N PRO A 64 17.92 -3.59 28.13
CA PRO A 64 18.74 -3.65 29.35
C PRO A 64 18.03 -4.15 30.62
N GLU A 65 16.69 -4.14 30.66
CA GLU A 65 15.91 -4.68 31.78
C GLU A 65 16.12 -6.20 31.95
N LEU A 66 16.36 -6.95 30.86
CA LEU A 66 16.66 -8.39 30.89
C LEU A 66 17.88 -8.73 31.75
N LEU A 67 18.82 -7.79 31.93
CA LEU A 67 20.03 -7.96 32.74
C LEU A 67 19.75 -8.05 34.25
N LYS A 68 18.52 -7.75 34.69
CA LYS A 68 18.10 -7.79 36.11
C LYS A 68 17.52 -9.14 36.54
N TYR A 69 17.31 -10.07 35.59
CA TYR A 69 16.59 -11.33 35.80
C TYR A 69 17.46 -12.53 35.42
N SER A 70 17.28 -13.67 36.09
CA SER A 70 17.85 -14.93 35.61
C SER A 70 17.11 -15.44 34.37
N PRO A 71 17.73 -16.28 33.53
CA PRO A 71 17.06 -16.88 32.37
C PRO A 71 15.76 -17.59 32.75
N GLU A 72 15.74 -18.33 33.87
CA GLU A 72 14.57 -19.03 34.39
C GLU A 72 13.44 -18.07 34.79
N GLN A 73 13.76 -16.88 35.29
CA GLN A 73 12.77 -15.86 35.63
C GLN A 73 12.15 -15.22 34.37
N ILE A 74 12.95 -15.06 33.31
CA ILE A 74 12.48 -14.57 32.01
C ILE A 74 11.59 -15.64 31.36
N GLU A 75 12.09 -16.87 31.28
CA GLU A 75 11.37 -18.05 30.76
C GLU A 75 10.01 -18.23 31.46
N ALA A 76 9.95 -18.11 32.80
CA ALA A 76 8.70 -18.18 33.57
C ALA A 76 7.78 -16.97 33.39
N ALA A 77 8.32 -15.74 33.28
CA ALA A 77 7.50 -14.54 33.08
C ALA A 77 6.81 -14.52 31.69
N TYR A 78 7.41 -15.19 30.71
CA TYR A 78 6.87 -15.41 29.37
C TYR A 78 6.07 -16.73 29.22
N GLU A 79 5.86 -17.51 30.28
CA GLU A 79 5.06 -18.74 30.18
C GLU A 79 3.64 -18.45 29.67
N GLY A 80 3.23 -19.17 28.61
CA GLY A 80 1.93 -18.96 27.94
C GLY A 80 1.83 -17.69 27.08
N LYS A 81 2.94 -17.00 26.80
CA LYS A 81 3.01 -15.79 25.97
C LYS A 81 3.99 -15.98 24.80
N GLU A 82 3.91 -15.10 23.81
CA GLU A 82 4.94 -15.00 22.77
C GLU A 82 6.21 -14.35 23.34
N ILE A 83 7.39 -14.90 23.00
CA ILE A 83 8.69 -14.40 23.42
C ILE A 83 9.27 -13.55 22.26
N PRO A 84 9.51 -12.25 22.45
CA PRO A 84 10.05 -11.41 21.38
C PRO A 84 11.41 -11.89 20.88
N GLU A 85 11.68 -11.70 19.58
CA GLU A 85 12.90 -12.08 18.85
C GLU A 85 14.17 -11.77 19.68
N ALA A 86 14.29 -10.55 20.20
CA ALA A 86 15.46 -10.10 20.97
C ALA A 86 15.57 -10.73 22.37
N VAL A 87 14.45 -11.12 23.01
CA VAL A 87 14.46 -11.86 24.27
C VAL A 87 14.90 -13.31 24.03
N ALA A 88 14.40 -13.93 22.96
CA ALA A 88 14.85 -15.26 22.55
C ALA A 88 16.35 -15.29 22.21
N MET A 89 16.87 -14.26 21.52
CA MET A 89 18.30 -14.11 21.28
C MET A 89 19.12 -13.89 22.56
N TYR A 90 18.64 -13.05 23.50
CA TYR A 90 19.28 -12.90 24.81
C TYR A 90 19.39 -14.24 25.55
N LEU A 91 18.31 -15.03 25.59
CA LEU A 91 18.29 -16.36 26.21
C LEU A 91 19.30 -17.32 25.58
N VAL A 92 19.45 -17.33 24.25
CA VAL A 92 20.50 -18.13 23.57
C VAL A 92 21.90 -17.70 24.02
N ILE A 93 22.19 -16.39 24.04
CA ILE A 93 23.50 -15.87 24.40
C ILE A 93 23.87 -16.19 25.85
N VAL A 94 22.95 -15.99 26.81
CA VAL A 94 23.24 -16.26 28.24
C VAL A 94 23.37 -17.76 28.55
N ARG A 95 22.74 -18.64 27.76
CA ARG A 95 22.81 -20.11 27.88
C ARG A 95 24.02 -20.75 27.18
N ASP A 96 24.93 -19.96 26.57
CA ASP A 96 26.02 -20.46 25.70
C ASP A 96 25.51 -21.26 24.48
N GLY A 97 24.31 -20.93 23.99
CA GLY A 97 23.72 -21.56 22.80
C GLY A 97 24.44 -21.18 21.50
N GLN A 98 24.21 -21.96 20.44
CA GLN A 98 24.81 -21.70 19.14
C GLN A 98 24.08 -20.57 18.40
N LEU A 99 24.85 -19.63 17.86
CA LEU A 99 24.35 -18.58 16.97
C LEU A 99 24.30 -19.11 15.54
N ASP A 100 23.24 -19.84 15.23
CA ASP A 100 22.96 -20.46 13.94
C ASP A 100 21.59 -20.03 13.38
N GLY A 101 21.26 -20.46 12.16
CA GLY A 101 19.98 -20.18 11.48
C GLY A 101 18.76 -20.92 12.03
N THR A 102 18.78 -21.37 13.28
CA THR A 102 17.66 -22.09 13.93
C THR A 102 17.36 -21.66 15.37
N HIS A 103 18.25 -20.89 16.03
CA HIS A 103 18.09 -20.47 17.42
C HIS A 103 17.95 -18.93 17.59
N GLY A 104 17.15 -18.52 18.58
CA GLY A 104 16.91 -17.10 18.89
C GLY A 104 16.13 -16.40 17.77
N TRP A 105 16.55 -15.18 17.39
CA TRP A 105 15.88 -14.39 16.34
C TRP A 105 16.20 -14.82 14.89
N PHE A 106 17.03 -15.85 14.67
CA PHE A 106 17.43 -16.26 13.32
C PHE A 106 16.42 -17.22 12.68
N GLY A 107 15.13 -16.92 12.87
CA GLY A 107 14.03 -17.71 12.31
C GLY A 107 13.91 -17.60 10.78
N PRO A 108 13.02 -18.40 10.18
CA PRO A 108 12.70 -18.30 8.76
C PRO A 108 12.07 -16.94 8.41
N ALA A 109 12.04 -16.60 7.13
CA ALA A 109 11.28 -15.45 6.65
C ALA A 109 9.77 -15.61 6.92
N LYS A 110 9.09 -14.50 7.17
CA LYS A 110 7.63 -14.41 7.18
C LYS A 110 7.16 -13.88 5.82
N SER A 111 6.18 -14.53 5.19
CA SER A 111 5.59 -14.09 3.91
C SER A 111 4.15 -14.58 3.74
N ARG A 112 3.36 -13.87 2.93
CA ARG A 112 2.09 -14.37 2.39
C ARG A 112 2.27 -15.62 1.53
N PHE A 113 3.43 -15.71 0.88
CA PHE A 113 3.64 -16.61 -0.25
C PHE A 113 4.26 -17.92 0.20
N SER A 114 3.59 -19.01 -0.17
CA SER A 114 3.98 -20.37 0.17
C SER A 114 3.61 -21.32 -0.96
N TRP A 115 4.12 -22.54 -0.92
CA TRP A 115 3.69 -23.60 -1.82
C TRP A 115 2.17 -23.83 -1.77
N GLN A 116 1.57 -23.80 -0.57
CA GLN A 116 0.11 -23.90 -0.40
C GLN A 116 -0.63 -22.81 -1.18
N TRP A 117 -0.22 -21.54 -1.00
CA TRP A 117 -0.79 -20.39 -1.73
C TRP A 117 -0.69 -20.57 -3.24
N LEU A 118 0.45 -21.07 -3.76
CA LEU A 118 0.64 -21.27 -5.19
C LEU A 118 -0.20 -22.44 -5.72
N ALA A 119 -0.30 -23.52 -4.95
CA ALA A 119 -1.13 -24.68 -5.28
C ALA A 119 -2.62 -24.30 -5.35
N ASP A 120 -3.12 -23.61 -4.32
CA ASP A 120 -4.51 -23.14 -4.25
C ASP A 120 -4.84 -22.16 -5.38
N LYS A 121 -3.94 -21.20 -5.66
CA LYS A 121 -4.11 -20.24 -6.77
C LYS A 121 -4.31 -20.94 -8.11
N ASN A 122 -3.59 -22.03 -8.34
CA ASN A 122 -3.61 -22.76 -9.61
C ASN A 122 -4.60 -23.94 -9.64
N GLY A 123 -5.27 -24.23 -8.52
CA GLY A 123 -6.22 -25.34 -8.40
C GLY A 123 -5.57 -26.73 -8.42
N VAL A 124 -4.35 -26.86 -7.89
CA VAL A 124 -3.64 -28.15 -7.76
C VAL A 124 -3.54 -28.59 -6.29
N PRO A 125 -3.44 -29.89 -5.98
CA PRO A 125 -3.31 -30.37 -4.61
C PRO A 125 -2.00 -29.93 -3.94
N ALA A 126 -2.05 -29.67 -2.63
CA ALA A 126 -0.90 -29.27 -1.82
C ALA A 126 0.20 -30.33 -1.69
N ASP A 127 -0.15 -31.61 -1.84
CA ASP A 127 0.77 -32.75 -1.89
C ASP A 127 1.23 -33.12 -3.31
N GLY A 128 0.75 -32.37 -4.32
CA GLY A 128 1.15 -32.52 -5.71
C GLY A 128 2.30 -31.59 -6.12
N ALA A 129 2.41 -31.38 -7.43
CA ALA A 129 3.24 -30.36 -8.04
C ALA A 129 2.40 -29.62 -9.11
N LEU A 130 2.91 -28.49 -9.60
CA LEU A 130 2.26 -27.59 -10.55
C LEU A 130 2.97 -27.63 -11.91
N PRO A 131 2.47 -28.43 -12.87
CA PRO A 131 3.05 -28.48 -14.20
C PRO A 131 2.82 -27.18 -14.97
N LYS A 132 3.77 -26.86 -15.84
CA LYS A 132 3.82 -25.66 -16.69
C LYS A 132 2.54 -25.37 -17.50
N ASP A 133 1.80 -26.38 -17.93
CA ASP A 133 0.56 -26.22 -18.70
C ASP A 133 -0.66 -25.80 -17.85
N LYS A 134 -0.54 -25.86 -16.51
CA LYS A 134 -1.57 -25.44 -15.56
C LYS A 134 -1.27 -24.11 -14.86
N PHE A 135 -0.12 -23.49 -15.14
CA PHE A 135 0.29 -22.26 -14.47
C PHE A 135 -0.53 -21.04 -14.94
N GLN A 136 -1.18 -20.38 -13.98
CA GLN A 136 -2.05 -19.22 -14.18
C GLN A 136 -1.28 -17.92 -13.87
N GLY A 137 -0.39 -17.54 -14.78
CA GLY A 137 0.45 -16.35 -14.67
C GLY A 137 1.38 -16.17 -15.87
N ASP A 138 2.36 -15.27 -15.74
CA ASP A 138 3.37 -15.04 -16.78
C ASP A 138 4.34 -16.25 -16.89
N PRO A 139 4.54 -16.87 -18.07
CA PRO A 139 5.46 -17.99 -18.26
C PRO A 139 6.94 -17.69 -17.90
N THR A 140 7.34 -16.42 -17.84
CA THR A 140 8.66 -16.01 -17.32
C THR A 140 8.74 -16.22 -15.81
N ILE A 141 7.68 -15.90 -15.06
CA ILE A 141 7.60 -16.14 -13.61
C ILE A 141 7.64 -17.65 -13.32
N PHE A 142 6.91 -18.47 -14.09
CA PHE A 142 7.01 -19.93 -13.97
C PHE A 142 8.47 -20.40 -14.03
N LYS A 143 9.21 -19.97 -15.06
CA LYS A 143 10.62 -20.32 -15.29
C LYS A 143 11.60 -19.79 -14.22
N MET A 144 11.16 -18.87 -13.36
CA MET A 144 11.96 -18.35 -12.25
C MET A 144 11.61 -18.98 -10.90
N LEU A 145 10.41 -19.56 -10.78
CA LEU A 145 9.97 -20.34 -9.62
C LEU A 145 10.29 -21.84 -9.77
N ASP A 146 10.36 -22.36 -11.00
CA ASP A 146 10.90 -23.67 -11.36
C ASP A 146 12.44 -23.64 -11.21
N ARG A 147 12.92 -24.15 -10.06
CA ARG A 147 14.30 -23.92 -9.58
C ARG A 147 15.26 -25.01 -10.05
N ASP A 148 14.79 -26.25 -10.19
CA ASP A 148 15.59 -27.35 -10.73
C ASP A 148 15.41 -27.62 -12.24
N ARG A 149 14.35 -27.05 -12.85
CA ARG A 149 14.05 -27.04 -14.29
C ARG A 149 13.50 -28.35 -14.84
N ASP A 150 12.62 -29.02 -14.08
CA ASP A 150 11.89 -30.22 -14.53
C ASP A 150 10.59 -29.93 -15.31
N ASP A 151 10.27 -28.64 -15.55
CA ASP A 151 9.01 -28.13 -16.13
C ASP A 151 7.76 -28.30 -15.21
N SER A 152 7.98 -28.46 -13.91
CA SER A 152 6.98 -28.37 -12.83
C SER A 152 7.50 -27.52 -11.65
N ILE A 153 6.59 -26.92 -10.87
CA ILE A 153 6.95 -26.27 -9.58
C ILE A 153 6.45 -27.13 -8.42
N SER A 154 7.26 -27.27 -7.38
CA SER A 154 6.97 -28.08 -6.19
C SER A 154 7.20 -27.30 -4.89
N GLY A 155 6.81 -27.89 -3.75
CA GLY A 155 7.20 -27.38 -2.43
C GLY A 155 8.71 -27.36 -2.20
N SER A 156 9.48 -28.21 -2.90
CA SER A 156 10.95 -28.26 -2.81
C SER A 156 11.67 -27.17 -3.60
N ASP A 157 11.00 -26.50 -4.55
CA ASP A 157 11.52 -25.30 -5.24
C ASP A 157 11.42 -24.07 -4.35
N LEU A 158 10.29 -23.95 -3.64
CA LEU A 158 9.99 -22.79 -2.81
C LEU A 158 10.57 -22.88 -1.39
N ASP A 159 11.15 -24.02 -1.04
CA ASP A 159 11.86 -24.27 0.22
C ASP A 159 13.28 -23.69 0.19
N TRP A 160 13.50 -22.64 0.97
CA TRP A 160 14.79 -21.98 1.16
C TRP A 160 15.50 -22.38 2.47
N SER A 161 15.02 -23.42 3.16
CA SER A 161 15.61 -23.88 4.42
C SER A 161 17.01 -24.47 4.22
N ASP A 162 17.83 -24.37 5.27
CA ASP A 162 19.18 -24.94 5.31
C ASP A 162 19.17 -26.49 5.35
N ASN A 163 17.99 -27.11 5.30
CA ASN A 163 17.79 -28.54 5.11
C ASN A 163 17.63 -28.95 3.64
N ASN A 164 17.23 -28.04 2.78
CA ASN A 164 16.99 -28.31 1.36
C ASN A 164 18.30 -28.73 0.63
N PRO A 165 18.30 -29.83 -0.15
CA PRO A 165 19.50 -30.28 -0.86
C PRO A 165 20.07 -29.27 -1.85
N TRP A 166 19.22 -28.51 -2.55
CA TRP A 166 19.63 -27.48 -3.51
C TRP A 166 20.27 -26.30 -2.78
N VAL A 167 19.65 -25.79 -1.72
CA VAL A 167 20.17 -24.66 -0.92
C VAL A 167 21.54 -24.99 -0.32
N ARG A 168 21.71 -26.20 0.21
CA ARG A 168 23.01 -26.70 0.73
C ARG A 168 24.09 -26.72 -0.35
N GLN A 169 23.76 -27.14 -1.57
CA GLN A 169 24.69 -27.14 -2.69
C GLN A 169 25.00 -25.72 -3.18
N SER A 170 23.98 -24.88 -3.34
CA SER A 170 24.10 -23.47 -3.75
C SER A 170 25.00 -22.68 -2.79
N TYR A 171 24.80 -22.80 -1.47
CA TYR A 171 25.67 -22.17 -0.47
C TYR A 171 27.14 -22.61 -0.59
N MET A 172 27.38 -23.90 -0.84
CA MET A 172 28.73 -24.43 -1.06
C MET A 172 29.35 -23.85 -2.33
N ILE A 173 28.62 -23.82 -3.45
CA ILE A 173 29.06 -23.23 -4.72
C ILE A 173 29.35 -21.73 -4.56
N GLY A 174 28.47 -20.94 -3.93
CA GLY A 174 28.72 -19.52 -3.65
C GLY A 174 29.95 -19.27 -2.77
N ARG A 175 30.26 -20.18 -1.83
CA ARG A 175 31.49 -20.14 -1.03
C ARG A 175 32.75 -20.58 -1.80
N MET A 176 32.60 -21.34 -2.88
CA MET A 176 33.67 -21.62 -3.84
C MET A 176 33.87 -20.42 -4.79
N PHE A 177 32.79 -19.81 -5.27
CA PHE A 177 32.80 -18.65 -6.15
C PHE A 177 33.55 -17.46 -5.51
N ARG A 178 33.27 -17.14 -4.24
CA ARG A 178 34.00 -16.11 -3.47
C ARG A 178 35.47 -16.43 -3.15
N ARG A 179 36.05 -17.50 -3.72
CA ARG A 179 37.50 -17.76 -3.72
C ARG A 179 38.14 -17.55 -5.10
N ILE A 180 37.34 -17.42 -6.15
CA ILE A 180 37.75 -17.20 -7.55
C ILE A 180 37.38 -15.80 -8.06
N ASP A 181 36.41 -15.14 -7.41
CA ASP A 181 36.12 -13.71 -7.49
C ASP A 181 36.93 -12.93 -6.42
N PRO A 182 38.10 -12.33 -6.76
CA PRO A 182 38.83 -11.44 -5.88
C PRO A 182 38.27 -10.01 -5.83
N SER A 183 37.44 -9.60 -6.80
CA SER A 183 36.80 -8.28 -6.80
C SER A 183 35.74 -8.17 -5.70
N GLY A 184 34.97 -9.24 -5.49
CA GLY A 184 33.79 -9.29 -4.64
C GLY A 184 32.52 -8.72 -5.30
N ASP A 185 32.51 -8.50 -6.63
CA ASP A 185 31.38 -7.93 -7.37
C ASP A 185 30.34 -8.97 -7.83
N GLY A 186 30.55 -10.25 -7.49
CA GLY A 186 29.67 -11.37 -7.80
C GLY A 186 29.76 -11.89 -9.23
N LYS A 187 30.70 -11.38 -10.02
CA LYS A 187 31.02 -11.85 -11.37
C LYS A 187 32.37 -12.55 -11.36
N LEU A 188 32.76 -13.07 -12.51
CA LEU A 188 34.04 -13.74 -12.72
C LEU A 188 34.52 -13.39 -14.12
N THR A 189 35.55 -12.57 -14.21
CA THR A 189 36.17 -12.23 -15.50
C THR A 189 37.03 -13.40 -16.03
N THR A 190 37.36 -13.36 -17.33
CA THR A 190 38.29 -14.34 -17.93
C THR A 190 39.67 -14.22 -17.26
N GLU A 191 40.05 -13.00 -16.94
CA GLU A 191 41.30 -12.59 -16.32
C GLU A 191 41.43 -13.11 -14.88
N GLU A 192 40.36 -13.02 -14.07
CA GLU A 192 40.34 -13.58 -12.71
C GLU A 192 40.34 -15.10 -12.70
N TRP A 193 39.57 -15.74 -13.60
CA TRP A 193 39.57 -17.19 -13.75
C TRP A 193 40.94 -17.71 -14.20
N GLN A 194 41.58 -17.03 -15.16
CA GLN A 194 42.93 -17.34 -15.62
C GLN A 194 43.97 -17.16 -14.50
N ALA A 195 43.93 -16.05 -13.76
CA ALA A 195 44.84 -15.81 -12.63
C ALA A 195 44.64 -16.82 -11.49
N PHE A 196 43.40 -17.27 -11.24
CA PHE A 196 43.11 -18.35 -10.29
C PHE A 196 43.65 -19.70 -10.78
N PHE A 197 43.50 -20.01 -12.06
CA PHE A 197 44.05 -21.22 -12.68
C PHE A 197 45.57 -21.25 -12.61
N GLU A 198 46.25 -20.19 -13.05
CA GLU A 198 47.72 -20.05 -13.02
C GLU A 198 48.27 -20.18 -11.60
N LYS A 199 47.61 -19.58 -10.62
CA LYS A 199 47.95 -19.70 -9.18
C LYS A 199 47.87 -21.15 -8.65
N ILE A 200 47.08 -22.03 -9.27
CA ILE A 200 46.94 -23.45 -8.90
C ILE A 200 47.86 -24.35 -9.73
N ALA A 201 48.10 -23.99 -11.00
CA ALA A 201 48.94 -24.74 -11.92
C ALA A 201 50.44 -24.50 -11.69
N GLY A 202 50.82 -23.30 -11.26
CA GLY A 202 52.23 -22.90 -11.10
C GLY A 202 52.94 -22.90 -12.46
N ASP A 203 54.02 -23.67 -12.57
CA ASP A 203 54.76 -23.85 -13.83
C ASP A 203 54.09 -24.83 -14.82
N SER A 204 52.86 -25.30 -14.53
CA SER A 204 52.12 -26.25 -15.36
C SER A 204 51.05 -25.58 -16.24
N ASP A 205 50.72 -26.22 -17.36
CA ASP A 205 49.58 -25.89 -18.22
C ASP A 205 48.27 -26.58 -17.79
N THR A 206 48.31 -27.42 -16.75
CA THR A 206 47.17 -28.25 -16.32
C THR A 206 47.02 -28.31 -14.79
N ILE A 207 45.78 -28.42 -14.33
CA ILE A 207 45.45 -28.65 -12.92
C ILE A 207 44.69 -29.97 -12.74
N ARG A 208 44.88 -30.63 -11.61
CA ARG A 208 44.15 -31.85 -11.21
C ARG A 208 42.97 -31.53 -10.30
N ALA A 209 42.03 -32.46 -10.21
CA ALA A 209 40.84 -32.32 -9.38
C ALA A 209 41.18 -32.10 -7.89
N GLU A 210 42.26 -32.69 -7.40
CA GLU A 210 42.75 -32.50 -6.03
C GLU A 210 43.26 -31.07 -5.81
N GLN A 211 44.02 -30.51 -6.76
CA GLN A 211 44.53 -29.13 -6.68
C GLN A 211 43.38 -28.12 -6.66
N LEU A 212 42.37 -28.31 -7.53
CA LEU A 212 41.18 -27.47 -7.57
C LEU A 212 40.34 -27.61 -6.28
N ARG A 213 40.14 -28.85 -5.80
CA ARG A 213 39.44 -29.12 -4.53
C ARG A 213 40.13 -28.44 -3.36
N ASP A 214 41.45 -28.55 -3.22
CA ASP A 214 42.18 -28.07 -2.04
C ASP A 214 42.29 -26.54 -2.03
N ALA A 215 42.27 -25.89 -3.21
CA ALA A 215 42.14 -24.44 -3.33
C ALA A 215 40.71 -23.93 -3.01
N LEU A 216 39.67 -24.65 -3.43
CA LEU A 216 38.26 -24.28 -3.20
C LEU A 216 37.72 -24.71 -1.82
N ILE A 217 38.31 -25.72 -1.19
CA ILE A 217 37.91 -26.30 0.11
C ILE A 217 39.13 -26.42 1.04
N PRO A 218 39.76 -25.29 1.43
CA PRO A 218 40.90 -25.31 2.36
C PRO A 218 40.49 -25.82 3.75
N PRO A 219 41.41 -26.45 4.51
CA PRO A 219 41.14 -26.98 5.85
C PRO A 219 40.91 -25.85 6.87
N GLY A 220 39.65 -25.56 7.16
CA GLY A 220 39.23 -24.61 8.20
C GLY A 220 37.86 -23.98 7.93
N ASN A 221 36.90 -24.25 8.80
CA ASN A 221 35.59 -23.58 8.82
C ASN A 221 35.38 -22.97 10.22
N GLY A 222 35.26 -21.65 10.30
CA GLY A 222 35.06 -20.91 11.55
C GLY A 222 35.54 -19.46 11.45
N PHE A 223 35.43 -18.73 12.57
CA PHE A 223 36.02 -17.40 12.77
C PHE A 223 37.55 -17.40 12.56
N SER A 224 38.16 -16.27 12.17
CA SER A 224 39.63 -16.18 12.22
C SER A 224 40.10 -16.27 13.69
N PRO A 225 41.36 -16.64 13.95
CA PRO A 225 41.93 -16.62 15.30
C PRO A 225 41.83 -15.25 15.99
N GLY A 226 40.81 -15.09 16.84
CA GLY A 226 40.47 -13.88 17.58
C GLY A 226 39.27 -13.06 17.06
N ASP A 227 38.51 -13.56 16.07
CA ASP A 227 37.24 -12.92 15.65
C ASP A 227 36.02 -13.43 16.46
N MET A 228 36.18 -14.55 17.18
CA MET A 228 35.11 -15.19 17.96
C MET A 228 34.79 -14.37 19.21
N PRO A 229 33.53 -13.92 19.41
CA PRO A 229 33.17 -13.01 20.49
C PRO A 229 33.06 -13.72 21.83
N SER A 230 33.17 -12.97 22.92
CA SER A 230 32.82 -13.45 24.27
C SER A 230 31.31 -13.30 24.52
N LYS A 231 30.75 -14.03 25.49
CA LYS A 231 29.37 -13.83 25.96
C LYS A 231 29.12 -12.37 26.36
N GLU A 232 30.09 -11.74 27.05
CA GLU A 232 29.98 -10.33 27.44
C GLU A 232 29.95 -9.39 26.22
N THR A 233 30.70 -9.71 25.17
CA THR A 233 30.69 -8.98 23.89
C THR A 233 29.33 -9.10 23.21
N LEU A 234 28.77 -10.30 23.15
CA LEU A 234 27.45 -10.56 22.55
C LEU A 234 26.33 -9.85 23.32
N ILE A 235 26.34 -9.88 24.65
CA ILE A 235 25.36 -9.15 25.46
C ILE A 235 25.47 -7.65 25.25
N LYS A 236 26.69 -7.08 25.25
CA LYS A 236 26.91 -5.65 24.99
C LYS A 236 26.43 -5.25 23.59
N GLY A 237 26.81 -6.02 22.57
CA GLY A 237 26.40 -5.79 21.18
C GLY A 237 24.89 -5.94 20.95
N LEU A 238 24.19 -6.79 21.71
CA LEU A 238 22.73 -6.88 21.68
C LEU A 238 22.08 -5.62 22.26
N MET A 239 22.57 -5.15 23.41
CA MET A 239 22.03 -3.95 24.08
C MET A 239 22.41 -2.65 23.37
N ALA A 240 23.47 -2.64 22.55
CA ALA A 240 23.92 -1.52 21.73
C ALA A 240 23.34 -1.50 20.30
N GLY A 241 22.57 -2.52 19.92
CA GLY A 241 22.00 -2.66 18.57
C GLY A 241 22.98 -3.12 17.47
N GLU A 242 24.23 -3.44 17.82
CA GLU A 242 25.30 -3.83 16.89
C GLU A 242 24.98 -5.18 16.22
N ILE A 243 24.64 -6.22 17.01
CA ILE A 243 24.34 -7.55 16.43
C ILE A 243 22.93 -7.65 15.84
N GLY A 244 22.07 -6.66 16.09
CA GLY A 244 20.71 -6.55 15.57
C GLY A 244 19.79 -5.67 16.43
N SER A 245 18.66 -5.22 15.87
CA SER A 245 17.70 -4.33 16.54
C SER A 245 16.87 -5.04 17.63
N LEU A 246 16.53 -4.34 18.72
CA LEU A 246 15.70 -4.86 19.81
C LEU A 246 14.21 -4.94 19.47
N GLN A 247 13.78 -4.17 18.47
CA GLN A 247 12.44 -4.19 17.88
C GLN A 247 12.33 -5.33 16.86
N GLU A 248 11.11 -5.73 16.49
CA GLU A 248 10.89 -6.80 15.48
C GLU A 248 10.63 -6.27 14.07
N GLY A 249 10.28 -4.98 13.93
CA GLY A 249 9.79 -4.37 12.69
C GLY A 249 8.37 -4.83 12.32
N PRO A 250 7.71 -4.23 11.32
CA PRO A 250 6.35 -4.59 10.90
C PRO A 250 6.31 -6.06 10.48
N ASP A 251 5.21 -6.74 10.76
CA ASP A 251 4.94 -8.09 10.26
C ASP A 251 4.25 -8.07 8.89
N VAL A 252 4.07 -9.26 8.30
CA VAL A 252 3.30 -9.45 7.06
C VAL A 252 1.88 -8.92 7.23
N ASP A 253 1.35 -8.32 6.16
CA ASP A 253 0.08 -7.60 6.07
C ASP A 253 -0.04 -6.31 6.89
N GLU A 254 0.91 -6.00 7.78
CA GLU A 254 0.99 -4.67 8.38
C GLU A 254 1.42 -3.60 7.37
N LEU A 255 1.06 -2.35 7.64
CA LEU A 255 1.53 -1.20 6.85
C LEU A 255 3.03 -0.98 7.12
N ALA A 256 3.80 -0.81 6.05
CA ALA A 256 5.22 -0.50 6.12
C ALA A 256 5.41 0.93 6.72
N PRO A 257 6.15 1.11 7.82
CA PRO A 257 6.38 2.42 8.42
C PRO A 257 6.98 3.43 7.43
N ASP A 258 6.28 4.54 7.19
CA ASP A 258 6.77 5.57 6.26
C ASP A 258 8.03 6.26 6.83
N PHE A 259 8.95 6.63 5.94
CA PHE A 259 10.19 7.31 6.28
C PHE A 259 10.58 8.28 5.16
N GLU A 260 11.39 9.28 5.49
CA GLU A 260 12.01 10.18 4.53
C GLU A 260 13.51 10.26 4.79
N LEU A 261 14.33 9.75 3.86
CA LEU A 261 15.79 9.69 3.99
C LEU A 261 16.49 10.32 2.78
N ARG A 262 17.72 10.80 2.98
CA ARG A 262 18.52 11.42 1.92
C ARG A 262 19.35 10.39 1.15
N PRO A 263 19.39 10.44 -0.19
CA PRO A 263 20.34 9.66 -0.99
C PRO A 263 21.79 10.09 -0.74
N LEU A 264 22.69 9.12 -0.62
CA LEU A 264 24.14 9.32 -0.40
C LEU A 264 24.81 10.12 -1.53
N GLY A 265 24.32 9.98 -2.77
CA GLY A 265 24.79 10.75 -3.92
C GLY A 265 24.29 12.20 -3.98
N GLY A 266 23.52 12.65 -2.97
CA GLY A 266 22.77 13.89 -3.00
C GLY A 266 21.48 13.80 -3.84
N GLY A 267 20.76 14.91 -3.89
CA GLY A 267 19.41 15.01 -4.47
C GLY A 267 18.34 15.28 -3.40
N GLU A 268 17.08 15.29 -3.83
CA GLU A 268 15.94 15.45 -2.92
C GLU A 268 15.78 14.22 -2.00
N PRO A 269 15.22 14.38 -0.79
CA PRO A 269 14.87 13.27 0.07
C PRO A 269 13.91 12.29 -0.63
N ILE A 270 14.09 11.00 -0.40
CA ILE A 270 13.17 9.96 -0.85
C ILE A 270 12.28 9.57 0.32
N ARG A 271 10.98 9.82 0.17
CA ARG A 271 9.95 9.28 1.07
C ARG A 271 9.47 7.92 0.56
N LEU A 272 9.17 6.98 1.46
CA LEU A 272 8.67 5.66 1.07
C LEU A 272 7.28 5.74 0.46
N SER A 273 6.36 6.51 1.06
CA SER A 273 4.99 6.68 0.54
C SER A 273 4.93 7.23 -0.90
N ASP A 274 5.91 8.02 -1.34
CA ASP A 274 6.04 8.49 -2.74
C ASP A 274 6.45 7.39 -3.75
N ARG A 275 6.81 6.19 -3.28
CA ARG A 275 7.16 5.02 -4.11
C ARG A 275 6.06 3.96 -4.19
N ILE A 276 5.17 3.92 -3.19
CA ILE A 276 4.04 2.98 -3.13
C ILE A 276 3.07 3.19 -4.32
N GLY A 277 2.27 2.19 -4.67
CA GLY A 277 1.17 2.34 -5.63
C GLY A 277 1.55 2.45 -7.12
N LYS A 278 2.81 2.23 -7.48
CA LYS A 278 3.25 2.08 -8.89
C LYS A 278 3.78 0.68 -9.19
N LYS A 279 4.57 0.16 -8.27
CA LYS A 279 5.18 -1.16 -8.23
C LYS A 279 5.34 -1.58 -6.76
N PRO A 280 5.58 -2.87 -6.47
CA PRO A 280 6.19 -3.27 -5.22
C PRO A 280 7.51 -2.54 -4.94
N VAL A 281 7.83 -2.34 -3.66
CA VAL A 281 9.09 -1.75 -3.20
C VAL A 281 9.90 -2.79 -2.42
N VAL A 282 11.15 -2.98 -2.81
CA VAL A 282 12.12 -3.83 -2.10
C VAL A 282 13.01 -2.95 -1.24
N LEU A 283 13.04 -3.18 0.07
CA LEU A 283 13.97 -2.53 0.99
C LEU A 283 15.12 -3.48 1.38
N VAL A 284 16.35 -2.97 1.28
CA VAL A 284 17.59 -3.70 1.55
C VAL A 284 18.33 -3.02 2.69
N PHE A 285 18.30 -3.60 3.89
CA PHE A 285 18.99 -3.07 5.06
C PHE A 285 20.38 -3.72 5.21
N GLY A 286 21.40 -2.92 5.51
CA GLY A 286 22.76 -3.41 5.79
C GLY A 286 23.77 -2.31 6.14
N ASN A 287 24.97 -2.71 6.53
CA ASN A 287 26.08 -1.83 6.93
C ASN A 287 27.43 -2.30 6.34
N PHE A 288 28.47 -1.47 6.46
CA PHE A 288 29.79 -1.77 5.88
C PHE A 288 30.51 -2.88 6.63
N THR A 289 30.47 -2.90 7.96
CA THR A 289 31.26 -3.85 8.77
C THR A 289 30.73 -5.29 8.74
N CYS A 290 29.45 -5.54 8.42
CA CYS A 290 28.87 -6.88 8.31
C CYS A 290 29.47 -7.68 7.14
N GLY A 291 30.43 -8.55 7.44
CA GLY A 291 31.11 -9.40 6.45
C GLY A 291 30.15 -10.27 5.61
N PRO A 292 29.17 -10.96 6.21
CA PRO A 292 28.16 -11.72 5.47
C PRO A 292 27.35 -10.87 4.50
N PHE A 293 26.86 -9.69 4.93
CA PHE A 293 26.13 -8.76 4.06
C PHE A 293 26.96 -8.36 2.84
N ARG A 294 28.19 -7.86 3.03
CA ARG A 294 29.12 -7.53 1.93
C ARG A 294 29.30 -8.71 0.97
N SER A 295 29.39 -9.93 1.50
CA SER A 295 29.63 -11.16 0.71
C SER A 295 28.40 -11.69 -0.04
N THR A 296 27.20 -11.18 0.25
CA THR A 296 25.93 -11.60 -0.34
C THR A 296 25.26 -10.47 -1.14
N TYR A 297 25.67 -9.21 -0.94
CA TYR A 297 25.15 -8.04 -1.66
C TYR A 297 25.14 -8.18 -3.20
N PRO A 298 26.14 -8.77 -3.86
CA PRO A 298 26.08 -8.98 -5.32
C PRO A 298 24.89 -9.82 -5.80
N ALA A 299 24.34 -10.71 -4.96
CA ALA A 299 23.12 -11.44 -5.29
C ALA A 299 21.87 -10.53 -5.24
N VAL A 300 21.87 -9.50 -4.39
CA VAL A 300 20.82 -8.46 -4.36
C VAL A 300 20.86 -7.62 -5.64
N GLU A 301 22.05 -7.21 -6.08
CA GLU A 301 22.25 -6.54 -7.38
C GLU A 301 21.82 -7.44 -8.56
N ALA A 302 22.10 -8.75 -8.51
CA ALA A 302 21.65 -9.70 -9.52
C ALA A 302 20.12 -9.87 -9.56
N VAL A 303 19.44 -9.84 -8.42
CA VAL A 303 17.95 -9.81 -8.33
C VAL A 303 17.42 -8.49 -8.88
N ARG A 304 17.97 -7.35 -8.45
CA ARG A 304 17.59 -6.01 -8.94
C ARG A 304 17.71 -5.93 -10.47
N GLU A 305 18.80 -6.42 -11.07
CA GLU A 305 18.98 -6.35 -12.53
C GLU A 305 17.94 -7.18 -13.30
N ARG A 306 17.39 -8.25 -12.69
CA ARG A 306 16.25 -9.02 -13.23
C ARG A 306 14.90 -8.32 -13.00
N GLN A 307 14.73 -7.63 -11.87
CA GLN A 307 13.41 -7.15 -11.40
C GLN A 307 13.20 -5.63 -11.40
N LYS A 308 14.18 -4.82 -11.81
CA LYS A 308 14.11 -3.35 -11.89
C LYS A 308 12.90 -2.80 -12.67
N ASP A 309 12.41 -3.55 -13.64
CA ASP A 309 11.22 -3.17 -14.42
C ASP A 309 9.93 -3.49 -13.63
N ASN A 310 9.96 -4.49 -12.75
CA ASN A 310 8.83 -5.01 -11.96
C ASN A 310 8.72 -4.42 -10.54
N ALA A 311 9.82 -3.98 -9.93
CA ALA A 311 9.86 -3.39 -8.58
C ALA A 311 10.86 -2.24 -8.46
N ASP A 312 10.60 -1.33 -7.52
CA ASP A 312 11.54 -0.28 -7.13
C ASP A 312 12.42 -0.78 -5.96
N PHE A 313 13.74 -0.58 -6.04
CA PHE A 313 14.69 -1.05 -5.03
C PHE A 313 15.33 0.12 -4.29
N LEU A 314 15.36 0.07 -2.95
CA LEU A 314 16.03 1.05 -2.08
C LEU A 314 16.95 0.31 -1.09
N MET A 315 18.19 0.75 -0.95
CA MET A 315 19.08 0.29 0.11
C MET A 315 19.10 1.32 1.25
N VAL A 316 18.96 0.85 2.49
CA VAL A 316 19.03 1.69 3.70
C VAL A 316 20.28 1.30 4.49
N TYR A 317 21.16 2.28 4.68
CA TYR A 317 22.39 2.16 5.44
C TYR A 317 22.12 2.30 6.94
N VAL A 318 22.39 1.25 7.71
CA VAL A 318 22.11 1.18 9.16
C VAL A 318 23.40 1.12 10.01
N ARG A 319 23.24 1.09 11.34
CA ARG A 319 24.32 0.92 12.34
C ARG A 319 25.33 -0.16 11.99
N GLU A 320 26.60 0.03 12.36
CA GLU A 320 27.65 -0.96 12.17
C GLU A 320 27.46 -2.20 13.05
N ALA A 321 27.76 -3.39 12.49
CA ALA A 321 27.67 -4.65 13.21
C ALA A 321 28.99 -5.08 13.88
N HIS A 322 30.13 -4.62 13.33
CA HIS A 322 31.46 -4.96 13.83
C HIS A 322 32.41 -3.74 13.87
N PRO A 323 32.05 -2.66 14.61
CA PRO A 323 32.88 -1.47 14.74
C PRO A 323 34.15 -1.73 15.58
N THR A 324 35.20 -0.92 15.37
CA THR A 324 36.51 -1.11 16.04
C THR A 324 36.49 -0.92 17.55
N ASP A 325 35.50 -0.21 18.06
CA ASP A 325 35.25 0.09 19.48
C ASP A 325 34.15 -0.80 20.12
N GLY A 326 33.50 -1.64 19.32
CA GLY A 326 32.55 -2.68 19.74
C GLY A 326 33.09 -4.08 19.44
N TRP A 327 32.31 -4.94 18.77
CA TRP A 327 32.79 -6.26 18.30
C TRP A 327 33.64 -6.15 17.02
N ALA A 328 34.90 -5.72 17.17
CA ALA A 328 35.88 -5.72 16.08
C ALA A 328 36.19 -7.14 15.53
N MET A 329 36.44 -7.26 14.22
CA MET A 329 36.82 -8.53 13.56
C MET A 329 38.05 -8.37 12.67
N LYS A 330 39.07 -9.23 12.84
CA LYS A 330 40.31 -9.20 12.03
C LYS A 330 40.07 -9.66 10.58
N SER A 331 38.94 -10.31 10.30
CA SER A 331 38.48 -10.57 8.94
C SER A 331 38.09 -9.30 8.18
N ASN A 332 37.65 -8.24 8.88
CA ASN A 332 37.36 -6.94 8.29
C ASN A 332 38.64 -6.13 8.05
N ASP A 333 39.57 -6.09 9.03
CA ASP A 333 40.88 -5.42 8.89
C ASP A 333 41.64 -5.89 7.63
N LYS A 334 41.65 -7.21 7.38
CA LYS A 334 42.31 -7.84 6.20
C LYS A 334 41.78 -7.37 4.85
N VAL A 335 40.58 -6.81 4.80
CA VAL A 335 39.94 -6.29 3.58
C VAL A 335 39.77 -4.76 3.61
N GLY A 336 40.48 -4.07 4.51
CA GLY A 336 40.47 -2.61 4.61
C GLY A 336 39.21 -2.02 5.27
N VAL A 337 38.38 -2.85 5.90
CA VAL A 337 37.16 -2.43 6.60
C VAL A 337 37.49 -2.28 8.08
N SER A 338 37.80 -1.07 8.52
CA SER A 338 38.17 -0.79 9.92
C SER A 338 37.68 0.61 10.28
N VAL A 339 36.51 0.69 10.92
CA VAL A 339 35.81 1.93 11.26
C VAL A 339 35.26 1.85 12.68
N ALA A 340 35.30 2.97 13.40
CA ALA A 340 34.60 3.11 14.68
C ALA A 340 33.10 3.31 14.45
N GLN A 341 32.27 3.03 15.46
CA GLN A 341 30.83 3.26 15.41
C GLN A 341 30.54 4.76 15.24
N PRO A 342 29.86 5.19 14.16
CA PRO A 342 29.50 6.60 13.98
C PRO A 342 28.69 7.17 15.15
N THR A 343 29.06 8.38 15.56
CA THR A 343 28.44 9.19 16.62
C THR A 343 27.72 10.43 16.08
N THR A 344 27.99 10.82 14.84
CA THR A 344 27.30 11.88 14.09
C THR A 344 26.72 11.35 12.76
N PHE A 345 25.78 12.09 12.15
CA PHE A 345 25.26 11.73 10.83
C PHE A 345 26.34 11.86 9.74
N GLU A 346 27.21 12.86 9.87
CA GLU A 346 28.34 13.13 8.99
C GLU A 346 29.38 11.98 9.02
N GLU A 347 29.68 11.43 10.20
CA GLU A 347 30.49 10.21 10.32
C GLU A 347 29.81 9.02 9.64
N ARG A 348 28.49 8.84 9.84
CA ARG A 348 27.74 7.74 9.21
C ARG A 348 27.72 7.87 7.69
N HIS A 349 27.58 9.08 7.15
CA HIS A 349 27.68 9.39 5.73
C HIS A 349 29.06 9.02 5.18
N ALA A 350 30.14 9.41 5.87
CA ALA A 350 31.51 9.10 5.46
C ALA A 350 31.85 7.59 5.51
N VAL A 351 31.20 6.80 6.38
CA VAL A 351 31.31 5.32 6.36
C VAL A 351 30.43 4.71 5.26
N ALA A 352 29.22 5.24 5.02
CA ALA A 352 28.36 4.84 3.92
C ALA A 352 29.00 5.11 2.53
N GLU A 353 29.78 6.19 2.38
CA GLU A 353 30.62 6.47 1.20
C GLU A 353 31.67 5.38 0.96
N GLN A 354 32.35 4.91 2.01
CA GLN A 354 33.31 3.81 1.91
C GLN A 354 32.63 2.49 1.54
N CYS A 355 31.42 2.26 2.07
CA CYS A 355 30.60 1.11 1.69
C CYS A 355 30.18 1.18 0.21
N ALA A 356 29.67 2.32 -0.24
CA ALA A 356 29.25 2.54 -1.63
C ALA A 356 30.43 2.39 -2.59
N ALA A 357 31.61 2.92 -2.25
CA ALA A 357 32.82 2.76 -3.04
C ALA A 357 33.31 1.30 -3.14
N LYS A 358 32.96 0.44 -2.16
CA LYS A 358 33.33 -0.99 -2.17
C LYS A 358 32.27 -1.93 -2.76
N LEU A 359 30.98 -1.60 -2.61
CA LEU A 359 29.86 -2.42 -3.10
C LEU A 359 29.32 -1.96 -4.46
N ASN A 360 29.59 -0.72 -4.86
CA ASN A 360 29.11 -0.07 -6.09
C ASN A 360 27.59 -0.28 -6.34
N PRO A 361 26.73 0.15 -5.41
CA PRO A 361 25.28 -0.05 -5.49
C PRO A 361 24.69 0.64 -6.72
N SER A 362 23.84 -0.07 -7.47
CA SER A 362 23.10 0.48 -8.63
C SER A 362 21.66 0.87 -8.27
N MET A 363 21.24 0.64 -7.04
CA MET A 363 20.04 1.20 -6.40
C MET A 363 20.37 2.45 -5.56
N PRO A 364 19.41 3.37 -5.33
CA PRO A 364 19.57 4.45 -4.37
C PRO A 364 19.95 3.92 -2.99
N LEU A 365 21.08 4.42 -2.47
CA LEU A 365 21.54 4.19 -1.11
C LEU A 365 21.13 5.37 -0.23
N LEU A 366 20.26 5.12 0.73
CA LEU A 366 19.73 6.06 1.71
C LEU A 366 20.49 5.89 3.04
N VAL A 367 20.82 6.99 3.72
CA VAL A 367 21.51 6.93 5.03
C VAL A 367 20.49 7.16 6.14
N ASP A 368 20.31 6.17 7.02
CA ASP A 368 19.45 6.27 8.20
C ASP A 368 20.03 7.25 9.24
N ASP A 369 19.19 7.84 10.08
CA ASP A 369 19.65 8.81 11.07
C ASP A 369 20.46 8.17 12.21
N ILE A 370 21.16 9.00 12.99
CA ILE A 370 22.13 8.53 13.99
C ILE A 370 21.52 7.72 15.15
N ASN A 371 20.20 7.83 15.36
CA ASN A 371 19.42 7.10 16.36
C ASN A 371 18.88 5.76 15.82
N ASP A 372 19.18 5.42 14.56
CA ASP A 372 18.63 4.27 13.82
C ASP A 372 17.10 4.26 13.75
N THR A 373 16.46 5.40 13.48
CA THR A 373 14.98 5.49 13.47
C THR A 373 14.37 4.51 12.46
N VAL A 374 14.87 4.47 11.22
CA VAL A 374 14.34 3.56 10.18
C VAL A 374 14.87 2.14 10.40
N GLY A 375 16.13 2.00 10.82
CA GLY A 375 16.76 0.73 11.16
C GLY A 375 16.07 -0.01 12.31
N ASN A 376 15.52 0.70 13.29
CA ASN A 376 14.69 0.10 14.36
C ASN A 376 13.23 -0.09 13.91
N ALA A 377 12.64 0.86 13.18
CA ALA A 377 11.27 0.74 12.67
C ALA A 377 11.09 -0.49 11.76
N TYR A 378 12.11 -0.84 10.97
CA TYR A 378 12.14 -2.07 10.15
C TYR A 378 12.95 -3.21 10.77
N SER A 379 13.55 -3.02 11.95
CA SER A 379 14.44 -4.00 12.57
C SER A 379 15.51 -4.54 11.58
N GLY A 380 16.12 -3.62 10.85
CA GLY A 380 17.01 -3.87 9.71
C GLY A 380 18.43 -4.31 10.08
N MET A 381 18.87 -4.06 11.31
CA MET A 381 20.19 -4.50 11.78
C MET A 381 20.22 -6.02 12.06
N PRO A 382 21.32 -6.72 11.71
CA PRO A 382 22.53 -6.21 11.05
C PRO A 382 22.40 -6.20 9.52
N ALA A 383 21.46 -6.96 8.97
CA ALA A 383 20.95 -6.87 7.60
C ALA A 383 19.56 -7.54 7.52
N ARG A 384 18.65 -7.00 6.70
CA ARG A 384 17.29 -7.57 6.48
C ARG A 384 16.76 -7.19 5.10
N LEU A 385 15.82 -7.97 4.57
CA LEU A 385 15.13 -7.71 3.30
C LEU A 385 13.62 -7.62 3.54
N TYR A 386 12.96 -6.68 2.88
CA TYR A 386 11.50 -6.58 2.83
C TYR A 386 11.01 -6.48 1.39
N VAL A 387 9.83 -7.03 1.11
CA VAL A 387 9.02 -6.69 -0.07
C VAL A 387 7.72 -6.07 0.43
N ILE A 388 7.42 -4.87 -0.05
CA ILE A 388 6.23 -4.09 0.25
C ILE A 388 5.37 -4.04 -1.01
N ASP A 389 4.06 -4.25 -0.88
CA ASP A 389 3.12 -4.25 -2.00
C ASP A 389 2.72 -2.85 -2.47
N THR A 390 2.00 -2.79 -3.60
CA THR A 390 1.47 -1.54 -4.16
C THR A 390 0.49 -0.80 -3.23
N ASN A 391 -0.04 -1.43 -2.18
CA ASN A 391 -0.91 -0.81 -1.18
C ASN A 391 -0.14 -0.34 0.07
N GLY A 392 1.19 -0.54 0.12
CA GLY A 392 2.04 -0.13 1.23
C GLY A 392 2.11 -1.14 2.38
N ARG A 393 1.69 -2.40 2.17
CA ARG A 393 1.76 -3.47 3.18
C ARG A 393 2.94 -4.40 2.96
N VAL A 394 3.49 -4.95 4.03
CA VAL A 394 4.54 -5.96 3.95
C VAL A 394 3.97 -7.26 3.38
N ALA A 395 4.58 -7.77 2.31
CA ALA A 395 4.26 -9.06 1.71
C ALA A 395 5.34 -10.13 2.00
N TYR A 396 6.56 -9.67 2.32
CA TYR A 396 7.68 -10.51 2.77
C TYR A 396 8.60 -9.74 3.73
N LYS A 397 9.02 -10.42 4.79
CA LYS A 397 9.94 -9.98 5.84
C LYS A 397 10.98 -11.07 6.05
N SER A 398 12.23 -10.83 5.67
CA SER A 398 13.27 -11.86 5.81
C SER A 398 13.54 -12.21 7.28
N GLY A 399 14.02 -13.44 7.50
CA GLY A 399 14.77 -13.74 8.71
C GLY A 399 15.97 -12.80 8.82
N ARG A 400 16.47 -12.57 10.04
CA ARG A 400 17.58 -11.63 10.24
C ARG A 400 18.88 -12.13 9.61
N GLY A 401 19.64 -11.22 9.02
CA GLY A 401 21.02 -11.48 8.61
C GLY A 401 21.90 -11.86 9.81
N PRO A 402 22.90 -12.73 9.64
CA PRO A 402 23.42 -13.21 8.37
C PRO A 402 22.66 -14.40 7.76
N PHE A 403 21.94 -15.18 8.55
CA PHE A 403 21.38 -16.46 8.12
C PHE A 403 20.09 -16.33 7.28
N GLY A 404 19.19 -15.43 7.66
CA GLY A 404 17.93 -15.17 6.93
C GLY A 404 18.05 -14.16 5.79
N PHE A 405 19.25 -13.61 5.53
CA PHE A 405 19.46 -12.68 4.42
C PHE A 405 19.59 -13.44 3.10
N LYS A 406 18.46 -13.83 2.52
CA LYS A 406 18.34 -14.70 1.32
C LYS A 406 17.72 -13.92 0.14
N PRO A 407 18.51 -13.32 -0.77
CA PRO A 407 17.97 -12.49 -1.85
C PRO A 407 17.09 -13.24 -2.86
N GLU A 408 17.33 -14.54 -3.09
CA GLU A 408 16.53 -15.36 -4.01
C GLU A 408 15.17 -15.77 -3.41
N GLU A 409 15.09 -15.92 -2.08
CA GLU A 409 13.82 -16.09 -1.34
C GLU A 409 12.96 -14.81 -1.41
N MET A 410 13.61 -13.65 -1.33
CA MET A 410 12.99 -12.34 -1.55
C MET A 410 12.52 -12.14 -3.01
N GLU A 411 13.30 -12.60 -4.00
CA GLU A 411 12.87 -12.58 -5.41
C GLU A 411 11.65 -13.48 -5.65
N GLN A 412 11.63 -14.69 -5.10
CA GLN A 412 10.45 -15.56 -5.11
C GLN A 412 9.21 -14.84 -4.55
N ALA A 413 9.33 -14.19 -3.39
CA ALA A 413 8.21 -13.47 -2.79
C ALA A 413 7.73 -12.30 -3.66
N LEU A 414 8.65 -11.56 -4.29
CA LEU A 414 8.30 -10.49 -5.23
C LEU A 414 7.60 -11.02 -6.50
N LEU A 415 8.08 -12.13 -7.07
CA LEU A 415 7.46 -12.81 -8.21
C LEU A 415 6.05 -13.29 -7.87
N MET A 416 5.85 -13.86 -6.68
CA MET A 416 4.54 -14.33 -6.22
C MET A 416 3.60 -13.17 -5.85
N LEU A 417 4.12 -12.03 -5.38
CA LEU A 417 3.37 -10.79 -5.23
C LEU A 417 2.88 -10.24 -6.59
N THR A 418 3.72 -10.27 -7.63
CA THR A 418 3.27 -9.89 -8.98
C THR A 418 2.14 -10.79 -9.47
N LEU A 419 2.15 -12.09 -9.14
CA LEU A 419 1.04 -13.01 -9.40
C LEU A 419 -0.21 -12.69 -8.56
N GLU A 420 -0.06 -12.21 -7.32
CA GLU A 420 -1.15 -11.75 -6.45
C GLU A 420 -1.84 -10.52 -7.04
N GLU A 421 -1.08 -9.44 -7.24
CA GLU A 421 -1.57 -8.14 -7.71
C GLU A 421 -2.19 -8.22 -9.12
N ALA A 422 -1.60 -8.99 -10.03
CA ALA A 422 -2.17 -9.23 -11.36
C ALA A 422 -3.51 -10.01 -11.36
N ASN A 423 -3.90 -10.57 -10.21
CA ASN A 423 -5.17 -11.29 -10.01
C ASN A 423 -6.02 -10.69 -8.86
N ALA A 424 -5.72 -9.46 -8.43
CA ALA A 424 -6.48 -8.79 -7.39
C ALA A 424 -7.96 -8.70 -7.82
N LYS A 425 -8.83 -9.42 -7.10
CA LYS A 425 -10.23 -9.56 -7.52
C LYS A 425 -10.98 -8.23 -7.37
N PRO A 426 -11.85 -7.87 -8.32
CA PRO A 426 -12.81 -6.79 -8.14
C PRO A 426 -13.54 -6.88 -6.81
N THR A 427 -13.70 -5.74 -6.14
CA THR A 427 -14.46 -5.61 -4.89
C THR A 427 -15.93 -6.00 -5.07
N VAL A 428 -16.49 -5.70 -6.25
CA VAL A 428 -17.85 -6.05 -6.67
C VAL A 428 -17.82 -6.95 -7.90
N ALA A 429 -18.82 -7.83 -8.05
CA ALA A 429 -18.92 -8.69 -9.22
C ALA A 429 -19.08 -7.88 -10.51
N ILE A 430 -18.18 -8.08 -11.47
CA ILE A 430 -18.24 -7.46 -12.80
C ILE A 430 -18.84 -8.47 -13.78
N SER A 431 -19.89 -8.06 -14.50
CA SER A 431 -20.50 -8.79 -15.61
C SER A 431 -19.56 -8.92 -16.82
N ASP A 432 -19.89 -9.80 -17.77
CA ASP A 432 -19.27 -9.74 -19.11
C ASP A 432 -19.86 -8.59 -19.95
N ASP A 433 -19.36 -8.37 -21.17
CA ASP A 433 -19.84 -7.30 -22.05
C ASP A 433 -21.30 -7.50 -22.50
N VAL A 434 -21.78 -8.73 -22.63
CA VAL A 434 -23.14 -9.04 -23.10
C VAL A 434 -24.17 -8.73 -22.02
N GLU A 435 -23.93 -9.18 -20.78
CA GLU A 435 -24.74 -8.83 -19.63
C GLU A 435 -24.56 -7.35 -19.26
N GLY A 436 -23.37 -6.79 -19.41
CA GLY A 436 -23.10 -5.35 -19.26
C GLY A 436 -24.00 -4.49 -20.16
N TRP A 437 -24.05 -4.78 -21.46
CA TRP A 437 -24.97 -4.11 -22.39
C TRP A 437 -26.45 -4.41 -22.12
N ARG A 438 -26.79 -5.54 -21.47
CA ARG A 438 -28.17 -5.87 -21.07
C ARG A 438 -28.64 -5.10 -19.84
N LEU A 439 -27.73 -4.76 -18.93
CA LEU A 439 -28.01 -3.92 -17.76
C LEU A 439 -28.24 -2.45 -18.15
N LEU A 440 -27.46 -1.93 -19.09
CA LEU A 440 -27.56 -0.54 -19.53
C LEU A 440 -28.94 -0.20 -20.17
N PRO A 441 -29.39 1.07 -20.09
CA PRO A 441 -30.61 1.52 -20.76
C PRO A 441 -30.55 1.33 -22.28
N LYS A 442 -31.72 1.30 -22.93
CA LYS A 442 -31.85 1.11 -24.37
C LYS A 442 -30.92 2.05 -25.17
N VAL A 443 -30.00 1.46 -25.89
CA VAL A 443 -29.07 2.12 -26.82
C VAL A 443 -29.73 2.34 -28.18
N ILE A 444 -29.38 3.44 -28.84
CA ILE A 444 -29.73 3.79 -30.23
C ILE A 444 -28.55 3.48 -31.17
N SER A 445 -27.33 3.89 -30.78
CA SER A 445 -26.10 3.62 -31.53
C SER A 445 -24.91 3.40 -30.58
N GLY A 446 -23.90 2.63 -31.03
CA GLY A 446 -22.66 2.36 -30.28
C GLY A 446 -22.62 1.07 -29.43
N SER A 447 -23.71 0.32 -29.30
CA SER A 447 -23.75 -0.93 -28.50
C SER A 447 -22.95 -2.10 -29.11
N GLY A 448 -22.59 -3.08 -28.27
CA GLY A 448 -21.92 -4.32 -28.68
C GLY A 448 -20.40 -4.22 -28.81
N GLN A 449 -19.82 -3.05 -28.51
CA GLN A 449 -18.39 -2.85 -28.31
C GLN A 449 -17.96 -3.36 -26.91
N PRO A 450 -16.68 -3.69 -26.64
CA PRO A 450 -16.23 -4.02 -25.29
C PRO A 450 -16.51 -2.87 -24.31
N LEU A 451 -16.94 -3.18 -23.08
CA LEU A 451 -17.25 -2.19 -22.06
C LEU A 451 -16.11 -2.06 -21.04
N PRO A 452 -15.74 -0.82 -20.65
CA PRO A 452 -14.80 -0.57 -19.55
C PRO A 452 -15.24 -1.30 -18.27
N SER A 453 -14.29 -1.83 -17.51
CA SER A 453 -14.62 -2.59 -16.28
C SER A 453 -15.46 -1.77 -15.29
N TRP A 454 -15.21 -0.45 -15.18
CA TRP A 454 -16.00 0.47 -14.36
C TRP A 454 -17.44 0.64 -14.84
N ALA A 455 -17.70 0.59 -16.15
CA ALA A 455 -19.06 0.72 -16.67
C ALA A 455 -19.89 -0.51 -16.29
N ARG A 456 -19.31 -1.69 -16.41
CA ARG A 456 -19.93 -2.97 -16.02
C ARG A 456 -20.13 -3.08 -14.51
N ALA A 457 -19.15 -2.67 -13.71
CA ALA A 457 -19.23 -2.69 -12.24
C ALA A 457 -20.32 -1.74 -11.69
N VAL A 458 -20.40 -0.50 -12.18
CA VAL A 458 -21.42 0.46 -11.75
C VAL A 458 -22.82 0.07 -12.24
N ALA A 459 -22.93 -0.52 -13.44
CA ALA A 459 -24.22 -0.91 -14.01
C ALA A 459 -24.98 -1.99 -13.22
N THR A 460 -24.30 -2.76 -12.36
CA THR A 460 -24.92 -3.79 -11.50
C THR A 460 -26.01 -3.22 -10.56
N HIS A 461 -25.87 -1.97 -10.09
CA HIS A 461 -26.87 -1.31 -9.23
C HIS A 461 -27.32 0.08 -9.72
N LEU A 462 -26.54 0.70 -10.62
CA LEU A 462 -26.75 2.05 -11.17
C LEU A 462 -26.63 2.06 -12.73
N PRO A 463 -27.43 1.29 -13.48
CA PRO A 463 -27.29 1.16 -14.94
C PRO A 463 -27.48 2.47 -15.72
N ARG A 464 -28.42 3.34 -15.33
CA ARG A 464 -28.62 4.65 -15.98
C ARG A 464 -27.45 5.59 -15.68
N THR A 465 -26.90 5.51 -14.46
CA THR A 465 -25.70 6.27 -14.08
C THR A 465 -24.48 5.82 -14.88
N ALA A 466 -24.27 4.52 -15.03
CA ALA A 466 -23.19 3.97 -15.87
C ALA A 466 -23.30 4.44 -17.33
N ALA A 467 -24.51 4.51 -17.88
CA ALA A 467 -24.76 5.08 -19.21
C ALA A 467 -24.41 6.59 -19.29
N ALA A 468 -24.82 7.40 -18.31
CA ALA A 468 -24.45 8.81 -18.24
C ALA A 468 -22.93 9.02 -18.01
N MET A 469 -22.26 8.09 -17.33
CA MET A 469 -20.81 8.10 -17.17
C MET A 469 -20.07 7.78 -18.48
N LEU A 470 -20.65 6.99 -19.39
CA LEU A 470 -20.07 6.77 -20.73
C LEU A 470 -20.09 8.07 -21.56
N GLU A 471 -21.19 8.83 -21.55
CA GLU A 471 -21.24 10.16 -22.18
C GLU A 471 -20.22 11.14 -21.58
N LEU A 472 -19.97 11.03 -20.27
CA LEU A 472 -19.00 11.83 -19.52
C LEU A 472 -17.53 11.47 -19.85
N ASP A 473 -17.16 10.18 -19.83
CA ASP A 473 -15.84 9.69 -20.24
C ASP A 473 -15.53 10.11 -21.68
N PHE A 474 -16.50 9.91 -22.57
CA PHE A 474 -16.40 10.35 -23.95
C PHE A 474 -16.19 11.87 -24.05
N ALA A 475 -16.97 12.68 -23.33
CA ALA A 475 -16.81 14.14 -23.34
C ALA A 475 -15.43 14.60 -22.85
N HIS A 476 -14.94 14.07 -21.72
CA HIS A 476 -13.61 14.42 -21.21
C HIS A 476 -12.47 13.93 -22.12
N ARG A 477 -12.64 12.79 -22.81
CA ARG A 477 -11.62 12.21 -23.69
C ARG A 477 -11.64 12.70 -25.14
N THR A 478 -12.76 13.23 -25.63
CA THR A 478 -12.88 13.74 -27.02
C THR A 478 -13.22 15.23 -27.10
N LYS A 479 -14.24 15.72 -26.36
CA LYS A 479 -14.86 17.05 -26.52
C LYS A 479 -14.12 18.20 -25.81
N SER A 480 -13.24 17.89 -24.84
CA SER A 480 -12.45 18.91 -24.14
C SER A 480 -11.63 19.79 -25.12
N PRO A 481 -11.59 21.12 -24.95
CA PRO A 481 -10.79 22.02 -25.80
C PRO A 481 -9.28 22.02 -25.46
N VAL A 482 -8.83 21.25 -24.46
CA VAL A 482 -7.40 21.00 -24.23
C VAL A 482 -6.89 20.05 -25.32
N ASP A 483 -5.74 20.36 -25.92
CA ASP A 483 -5.08 19.55 -26.96
C ASP A 483 -5.01 18.05 -26.58
N PRO A 484 -5.26 17.09 -27.52
CA PRO A 484 -5.30 15.67 -27.18
C PRO A 484 -4.03 15.09 -26.56
N ILE A 485 -2.83 15.54 -26.97
CA ILE A 485 -1.55 15.08 -26.40
C ILE A 485 -1.41 15.64 -24.98
N LEU A 486 -1.58 16.94 -24.79
CA LEU A 486 -1.50 17.57 -23.47
C LEU A 486 -2.57 17.02 -22.50
N ARG A 487 -3.79 16.83 -22.99
CA ARG A 487 -4.92 16.23 -22.26
C ARG A 487 -4.63 14.81 -21.78
N ALA A 488 -3.98 14.00 -22.61
CA ALA A 488 -3.57 12.66 -22.23
C ALA A 488 -2.39 12.66 -21.24
N LYS A 489 -1.38 13.53 -21.45
CA LYS A 489 -0.28 13.74 -20.49
C LYS A 489 -0.81 14.17 -19.11
N MET A 490 -1.74 15.14 -19.05
CA MET A 490 -2.37 15.57 -17.81
C MET A 490 -3.17 14.45 -17.13
N ARG A 491 -3.99 13.69 -17.87
CA ARG A 491 -4.70 12.52 -17.30
C ARG A 491 -3.76 11.47 -16.73
N TRP A 492 -2.62 11.22 -17.37
CA TRP A 492 -1.61 10.32 -16.82
C TRP A 492 -1.04 10.86 -15.49
N VAL A 493 -0.70 12.16 -15.41
CA VAL A 493 -0.16 12.75 -14.18
C VAL A 493 -1.16 12.71 -13.02
N ILE A 494 -2.45 12.95 -13.29
CA ILE A 494 -3.53 12.79 -12.29
C ILE A 494 -3.62 11.34 -11.82
N ALA A 495 -3.65 10.39 -12.75
CA ALA A 495 -3.72 8.97 -12.43
C ALA A 495 -2.48 8.44 -11.70
N ASN A 496 -1.28 8.93 -12.05
CA ASN A 496 -0.04 8.64 -11.33
C ASN A 496 -0.07 9.23 -9.91
N ALA A 497 -0.64 10.42 -9.72
CA ALA A 497 -0.77 11.07 -8.41
C ALA A 497 -1.90 10.50 -7.53
N ASN A 498 -2.87 9.78 -8.12
CA ASN A 498 -3.84 8.94 -7.40
C ASN A 498 -3.41 7.46 -7.31
N HIS A 499 -2.21 7.09 -7.77
CA HIS A 499 -1.71 5.70 -7.80
C HIS A 499 -2.61 4.71 -8.60
N CYS A 500 -3.33 5.23 -9.61
CA CYS A 500 -4.33 4.50 -10.41
C CYS A 500 -3.73 3.92 -11.71
N GLY A 501 -3.23 2.68 -11.65
CA GLY A 501 -2.62 2.00 -12.80
C GLY A 501 -3.53 1.85 -14.04
N TYR A 502 -4.84 1.60 -13.83
CA TYR A 502 -5.85 1.56 -14.89
C TYR A 502 -5.91 2.86 -15.69
N SER A 503 -6.07 4.00 -15.00
CA SER A 503 -6.19 5.31 -15.65
C SER A 503 -4.88 5.76 -16.26
N GLN A 504 -3.73 5.38 -15.68
CA GLN A 504 -2.42 5.57 -16.30
C GLN A 504 -2.35 4.84 -17.65
N ALA A 505 -2.72 3.55 -17.70
CA ALA A 505 -2.72 2.77 -18.94
C ALA A 505 -3.68 3.35 -19.99
N TYR A 506 -4.90 3.75 -19.58
CA TYR A 506 -5.87 4.46 -20.44
C TYR A 506 -5.33 5.79 -20.98
N ALA A 507 -4.64 6.57 -20.15
CA ALA A 507 -4.04 7.84 -20.55
C ALA A 507 -2.87 7.64 -21.53
N ILE A 508 -1.99 6.65 -21.30
CA ILE A 508 -0.93 6.30 -22.27
C ILE A 508 -1.51 5.76 -23.58
N ALA A 509 -2.61 5.00 -23.54
CA ALA A 509 -3.29 4.53 -24.74
C ALA A 509 -3.93 5.69 -25.54
N ASP A 510 -4.54 6.67 -24.86
CA ASP A 510 -5.04 7.90 -25.51
C ASP A 510 -3.90 8.78 -26.04
N LEU A 511 -2.76 8.86 -25.33
CA LEU A 511 -1.55 9.58 -25.75
C LEU A 511 -0.94 8.99 -27.03
N ARG A 512 -0.88 7.65 -27.13
CA ARG A 512 -0.49 6.93 -28.35
C ARG A 512 -1.49 7.17 -29.49
N ARG A 513 -2.80 7.13 -29.20
CA ARG A 513 -3.87 7.44 -30.18
C ARG A 513 -3.81 8.90 -30.68
N ALA A 514 -3.32 9.82 -29.86
CA ALA A 514 -3.07 11.22 -30.23
C ALA A 514 -1.78 11.44 -31.05
N GLY A 515 -0.97 10.39 -31.27
CA GLY A 515 0.21 10.43 -32.14
C GLY A 515 1.55 10.70 -31.44
N ALA A 516 1.60 10.71 -30.09
CA ALA A 516 2.83 10.93 -29.35
C ALA A 516 3.84 9.78 -29.52
N SER A 517 5.12 10.13 -29.49
CA SER A 517 6.23 9.21 -29.67
C SER A 517 6.51 8.36 -28.41
N ALA A 518 7.21 7.23 -28.59
CA ALA A 518 7.69 6.41 -27.47
C ALA A 518 8.60 7.21 -26.52
N ALA A 519 9.43 8.11 -27.05
CA ALA A 519 10.30 8.98 -26.26
C ALA A 519 9.51 9.94 -25.37
N GLU A 520 8.46 10.59 -25.87
CA GLU A 520 7.59 11.44 -25.05
C GLU A 520 6.86 10.68 -23.95
N ILE A 521 6.50 9.41 -24.20
CA ILE A 521 5.92 8.55 -23.17
C ILE A 521 6.97 8.26 -22.09
N THR A 522 8.20 7.88 -22.46
CA THR A 522 9.30 7.68 -21.50
C THR A 522 9.62 8.96 -20.70
N THR A 523 9.60 10.14 -21.33
CA THR A 523 9.79 11.42 -20.63
C THR A 523 8.62 11.74 -19.69
N LEU A 524 7.38 11.44 -20.07
CA LEU A 524 6.21 11.64 -19.21
C LEU A 524 6.25 10.74 -17.98
N THR A 525 6.54 9.46 -18.15
CA THR A 525 6.53 8.43 -17.09
C THR A 525 7.82 8.36 -16.27
N GLY A 526 8.84 9.14 -16.63
CA GLY A 526 10.13 9.21 -15.95
C GLY A 526 10.18 10.28 -14.85
N ASP A 527 11.33 10.92 -14.71
CA ASP A 527 11.56 12.03 -13.79
C ASP A 527 10.74 13.28 -14.18
N PRO A 528 9.86 13.82 -13.32
CA PRO A 528 9.12 15.06 -13.57
C PRO A 528 10.00 16.27 -13.90
N ASN A 529 11.25 16.32 -13.43
CA ASN A 529 12.19 17.39 -13.76
C ASN A 529 12.59 17.37 -15.25
N ALA A 530 12.51 16.22 -15.90
CA ALA A 530 12.75 16.04 -17.34
C ALA A 530 11.55 16.43 -18.22
N TRP A 531 10.38 16.75 -17.65
CA TRP A 531 9.20 17.17 -18.43
C TRP A 531 9.50 18.43 -19.27
N PRO A 532 9.10 18.49 -20.56
CA PRO A 532 9.36 19.65 -21.43
C PRO A 532 8.77 20.94 -20.88
N GLU A 533 9.47 22.06 -21.03
CA GLU A 533 9.06 23.38 -20.53
C GLU A 533 7.62 23.77 -20.96
N ALA A 534 7.25 23.46 -22.20
CA ALA A 534 5.92 23.73 -22.76
C ALA A 534 4.77 22.99 -22.04
N ASP A 535 5.03 21.77 -21.54
CA ASP A 535 4.04 20.96 -20.82
C ASP A 535 4.11 21.20 -19.30
N ARG A 536 5.31 21.48 -18.76
CA ARG A 536 5.66 21.40 -17.33
C ARG A 536 4.69 22.10 -16.39
N LYS A 537 4.30 23.36 -16.69
CA LYS A 537 3.34 24.11 -15.85
C LYS A 537 1.94 23.48 -15.82
N CYS A 538 1.49 22.89 -16.94
CA CYS A 538 0.19 22.21 -17.01
C CYS A 538 0.20 20.88 -16.25
N LEU A 539 1.29 20.12 -16.37
CA LEU A 539 1.45 18.85 -15.69
C LEU A 539 1.58 19.04 -14.18
N GLU A 540 2.39 20.01 -13.74
CA GLU A 540 2.51 20.34 -12.31
C GLU A 540 1.20 20.91 -11.74
N PHE A 541 0.47 21.74 -12.49
CA PHE A 541 -0.87 22.17 -12.09
C PHE A 541 -1.84 20.99 -11.93
N ALA A 542 -1.80 20.00 -12.84
CA ALA A 542 -2.62 18.78 -12.72
C ALA A 542 -2.23 17.91 -11.50
N ARG A 543 -0.93 17.83 -11.19
CA ARG A 543 -0.40 17.14 -10.00
C ARG A 543 -0.82 17.85 -8.72
N LEU A 544 -0.50 19.14 -8.58
CA LEU A 544 -0.84 19.95 -7.41
C LEU A 544 -2.35 20.00 -7.18
N LEU A 545 -3.16 20.15 -8.24
CA LEU A 545 -4.62 20.13 -8.08
C LEU A 545 -5.12 18.77 -7.55
N THR A 546 -4.40 17.68 -7.82
CA THR A 546 -4.74 16.33 -7.34
C THR A 546 -4.30 16.05 -5.91
N VAL A 547 -3.11 16.52 -5.47
CA VAL A 547 -2.54 16.16 -4.14
C VAL A 547 -2.42 17.31 -3.13
N ALA A 548 -2.39 18.57 -3.59
CA ALA A 548 -2.04 19.74 -2.78
C ALA A 548 -2.76 21.02 -3.26
N ALA A 549 -4.04 20.92 -3.64
CA ALA A 549 -4.76 22.02 -4.31
C ALA A 549 -4.67 23.41 -3.62
N PRO A 550 -4.67 23.52 -2.27
CA PRO A 550 -4.47 24.81 -1.58
C PRO A 550 -3.12 25.48 -1.81
N THR A 551 -2.08 24.76 -2.26
CA THR A 551 -0.72 25.30 -2.48
C THR A 551 -0.51 25.92 -3.87
N ILE A 552 -1.48 25.77 -4.79
CA ILE A 552 -1.40 26.37 -6.13
C ILE A 552 -1.39 27.89 -6.00
N SER A 553 -0.34 28.55 -6.48
CA SER A 553 -0.26 30.01 -6.48
C SER A 553 -1.18 30.61 -7.55
N ASP A 554 -1.70 31.81 -7.27
CA ASP A 554 -2.53 32.55 -8.23
C ASP A 554 -1.72 33.03 -9.45
N GLU A 555 -0.39 33.16 -9.28
CA GLU A 555 0.59 33.39 -10.36
C GLU A 555 0.66 32.21 -11.33
N MET A 556 0.75 30.96 -10.84
CA MET A 556 0.74 29.75 -11.69
C MET A 556 -0.55 29.66 -12.50
N PHE A 557 -1.70 30.01 -11.90
CA PHE A 557 -2.96 30.03 -12.63
C PHE A 557 -3.01 31.16 -13.67
N GLU A 558 -2.50 32.35 -13.35
CA GLU A 558 -2.47 33.50 -14.26
C GLU A 558 -1.52 33.28 -15.46
N ASP A 559 -0.39 32.59 -15.26
CA ASP A 559 0.51 32.12 -16.32
C ASP A 559 -0.25 31.21 -17.31
N LEU A 560 -0.90 30.16 -16.79
CA LEU A 560 -1.71 29.25 -17.61
C LEU A 560 -2.85 30.00 -18.31
N ARG A 561 -3.51 30.95 -17.62
CA ARG A 561 -4.58 31.77 -18.17
C ARG A 561 -4.09 32.70 -19.28
N THR A 562 -2.84 33.15 -19.21
CA THR A 562 -2.17 33.94 -20.24
C THR A 562 -1.77 33.08 -21.45
N GLN A 563 -1.29 31.85 -21.22
CA GLN A 563 -0.85 30.94 -22.27
C GLN A 563 -2.01 30.28 -23.05
N PHE A 564 -3.08 29.87 -22.36
CA PHE A 564 -4.18 29.06 -22.93
C PHE A 564 -5.55 29.76 -22.93
N GLY A 565 -5.69 30.87 -22.20
CA GLY A 565 -6.97 31.59 -22.08
C GLY A 565 -8.00 30.88 -21.20
N ASN A 566 -9.02 31.65 -20.78
CA ASN A 566 -9.98 31.23 -19.75
C ASN A 566 -10.68 29.89 -20.05
N LYS A 567 -11.01 29.58 -21.31
CA LYS A 567 -11.72 28.36 -21.69
C LYS A 567 -10.88 27.09 -21.54
N GLN A 568 -9.62 27.11 -22.01
CA GLN A 568 -8.76 25.93 -21.90
C GLN A 568 -8.33 25.69 -20.45
N VAL A 569 -7.99 26.74 -19.69
CA VAL A 569 -7.65 26.58 -18.25
C VAL A 569 -8.85 26.11 -17.42
N ALA A 570 -10.06 26.60 -17.70
CA ALA A 570 -11.26 26.04 -17.08
C ALA A 570 -11.43 24.55 -17.41
N SER A 571 -11.15 24.15 -18.65
CA SER A 571 -11.22 22.75 -19.08
C SER A 571 -10.10 21.89 -18.48
N MET A 572 -8.93 22.46 -18.16
CA MET A 572 -7.86 21.82 -17.38
C MET A 572 -8.32 21.53 -15.94
N VAL A 573 -9.02 22.47 -15.29
CA VAL A 573 -9.61 22.26 -13.96
C VAL A 573 -10.67 21.15 -13.99
N LEU A 574 -11.59 21.16 -14.97
CA LEU A 574 -12.58 20.09 -15.13
C LEU A 574 -11.95 18.73 -15.50
N LEU A 575 -10.81 18.70 -16.20
CA LEU A 575 -10.07 17.48 -16.50
C LEU A 575 -9.45 16.86 -15.23
N ALA A 576 -8.88 17.68 -14.34
CA ALA A 576 -8.36 17.25 -13.04
C ALA A 576 -9.46 16.71 -12.13
N ALA A 577 -10.60 17.41 -12.06
CA ALA A 577 -11.80 16.95 -11.35
C ALA A 577 -12.31 15.60 -11.88
N TYR A 578 -12.36 15.42 -13.20
CA TYR A 578 -12.77 14.15 -13.79
C TYR A 578 -11.83 12.99 -13.47
N GLY A 579 -10.51 13.19 -13.57
CA GLY A 579 -9.54 12.15 -13.20
C GLY A 579 -9.66 11.76 -11.72
N ASN A 580 -9.76 12.74 -10.82
CA ASN A 580 -9.93 12.51 -9.38
C ASN A 580 -11.22 11.73 -9.03
N PHE A 581 -12.27 11.85 -9.86
CA PHE A 581 -13.51 11.07 -9.78
C PHE A 581 -13.37 9.67 -10.39
N GLN A 582 -12.85 9.55 -11.62
CA GLN A 582 -12.66 8.29 -12.35
C GLN A 582 -11.74 7.34 -11.56
N ASP A 583 -10.63 7.85 -11.03
CA ASP A 583 -9.66 7.07 -10.25
C ASP A 583 -10.27 6.52 -8.94
N ARG A 584 -11.21 7.24 -8.32
CA ARG A 584 -11.87 6.80 -7.09
C ARG A 584 -12.89 5.68 -7.33
N ILE A 585 -13.62 5.73 -8.44
CA ILE A 585 -14.47 4.60 -8.89
C ILE A 585 -13.61 3.35 -9.14
N VAL A 586 -12.46 3.50 -9.79
CA VAL A 586 -11.55 2.39 -10.11
C VAL A 586 -10.91 1.79 -8.85
N LEU A 587 -10.27 2.61 -8.01
CA LEU A 587 -9.52 2.15 -6.84
C LEU A 587 -10.46 1.57 -5.77
N GLY A 588 -11.56 2.26 -5.45
CA GLY A 588 -12.49 1.82 -4.41
C GLY A 588 -13.25 0.52 -4.74
N LEU A 589 -13.36 0.18 -6.04
CA LEU A 589 -13.92 -1.10 -6.49
C LEU A 589 -12.85 -2.11 -6.95
N ASN A 590 -11.56 -1.80 -6.79
CA ASN A 590 -10.40 -2.58 -7.22
C ASN A 590 -10.52 -3.11 -8.67
N LEU A 591 -10.73 -2.20 -9.63
CA LEU A 591 -11.11 -2.59 -10.99
C LEU A 591 -9.90 -2.88 -11.90
N PRO A 592 -9.79 -4.11 -12.46
CA PRO A 592 -8.77 -4.43 -13.45
C PRO A 592 -9.07 -3.78 -14.80
N ILE A 593 -8.05 -3.70 -15.65
CA ILE A 593 -8.23 -3.36 -17.07
C ILE A 593 -8.95 -4.54 -17.74
N GLU A 594 -9.98 -4.24 -18.53
CA GLU A 594 -10.72 -5.23 -19.30
C GLU A 594 -9.90 -5.96 -20.37
N ALA A 595 -10.36 -7.14 -20.77
CA ALA A 595 -9.78 -7.88 -21.89
C ALA A 595 -9.77 -7.01 -23.17
N HIS A 596 -8.62 -6.95 -23.83
CA HIS A 596 -8.36 -6.07 -24.99
C HIS A 596 -8.40 -4.56 -24.71
N GLY A 597 -8.44 -4.15 -23.44
CA GLY A 597 -8.16 -2.77 -23.02
C GLY A 597 -6.67 -2.38 -23.17
N PRO A 598 -6.32 -1.09 -23.00
CA PRO A 598 -7.19 0.03 -22.64
C PRO A 598 -8.01 0.59 -23.82
N LEU A 599 -9.33 0.56 -23.69
CA LEU A 599 -10.27 0.88 -24.78
C LEU A 599 -10.19 2.33 -25.26
N ALA A 600 -10.67 2.57 -26.49
CA ALA A 600 -10.90 3.92 -27.01
C ALA A 600 -12.05 4.65 -26.26
N PRO A 601 -12.27 5.96 -26.49
CA PRO A 601 -13.49 6.63 -26.05
C PRO A 601 -14.70 6.04 -26.78
N LEU A 602 -15.72 5.59 -26.05
CA LEU A 602 -16.92 4.99 -26.64
C LEU A 602 -17.94 6.07 -26.99
N ASP A 603 -18.22 6.23 -28.28
CA ASP A 603 -19.35 7.04 -28.76
C ASP A 603 -20.62 6.18 -28.71
N VAL A 604 -21.55 6.55 -27.82
CA VAL A 604 -22.76 5.77 -27.50
C VAL A 604 -23.93 6.73 -27.32
N GLU A 605 -25.06 6.41 -27.96
CA GLU A 605 -26.28 7.21 -27.92
C GLU A 605 -27.38 6.42 -27.21
N PHE A 606 -27.93 6.97 -26.13
CA PHE A 606 -29.03 6.34 -25.38
C PHE A 606 -30.40 6.90 -25.80
N ALA A 607 -31.44 6.08 -25.65
CA ALA A 607 -32.81 6.46 -26.03
C ALA A 607 -33.35 7.62 -25.17
N GLU A 608 -34.27 8.41 -25.73
CA GLU A 608 -34.94 9.50 -25.01
C GLU A 608 -35.56 8.99 -23.69
N GLY A 609 -35.33 9.73 -22.60
CA GLY A 609 -35.78 9.38 -21.25
C GLY A 609 -34.85 8.42 -20.48
N ALA A 610 -33.83 7.83 -21.12
CA ALA A 610 -32.85 6.99 -20.41
C ALA A 610 -32.12 7.77 -19.31
N LEU A 611 -31.61 8.96 -19.63
CA LEU A 611 -30.81 9.81 -18.74
C LEU A 611 -31.59 11.02 -18.22
N GLN A 612 -31.25 11.49 -17.02
CA GLN A 612 -31.95 12.60 -16.35
C GLN A 612 -31.35 13.96 -16.73
N ILE A 613 -31.87 14.57 -17.79
CA ILE A 613 -31.42 15.90 -18.24
C ILE A 613 -31.97 17.02 -17.34
N ALA A 614 -33.26 16.97 -17.00
CA ALA A 614 -33.94 18.03 -16.23
C ALA A 614 -33.52 18.04 -14.76
N SER A 615 -33.41 19.23 -14.17
CA SER A 615 -33.11 19.41 -12.74
C SER A 615 -34.19 18.77 -11.86
N LEU A 616 -33.74 18.00 -10.86
CA LEU A 616 -34.61 17.39 -9.85
C LEU A 616 -34.90 18.37 -8.71
N ILE A 617 -36.00 18.11 -8.00
CA ILE A 617 -36.32 18.73 -6.71
C ILE A 617 -36.43 17.56 -5.72
N PRO A 618 -35.55 17.45 -4.71
CA PRO A 618 -35.71 16.45 -3.66
C PRO A 618 -37.06 16.62 -2.95
N PRO A 619 -37.82 15.54 -2.68
CA PRO A 619 -38.93 15.61 -1.75
C PRO A 619 -38.39 15.90 -0.34
N PRO A 620 -39.20 16.50 0.56
CA PRO A 620 -38.84 16.62 1.98
C PRO A 620 -38.59 15.22 2.57
N GLY A 621 -37.43 15.04 3.20
CA GLY A 621 -37.07 13.82 3.93
C GLY A 621 -37.37 13.94 5.42
N GLU A 622 -37.24 12.82 6.13
CA GLU A 622 -37.15 12.83 7.59
C GLU A 622 -35.77 13.32 8.03
N VAL A 623 -35.72 14.18 9.06
CA VAL A 623 -34.50 14.80 9.59
C VAL A 623 -33.94 13.93 10.73
N PRO A 624 -32.76 13.31 10.59
CA PRO A 624 -32.18 12.47 11.64
C PRO A 624 -31.66 13.28 12.84
N THR A 625 -32.28 13.05 14.00
CA THR A 625 -31.81 13.57 15.30
C THR A 625 -30.48 12.92 15.70
N LEU A 626 -29.60 13.68 16.36
CA LEU A 626 -28.39 13.12 16.99
C LEU A 626 -28.75 12.31 18.24
N SER A 627 -27.99 11.25 18.52
CA SER A 627 -28.02 10.57 19.82
C SER A 627 -27.30 11.39 20.88
N GLY A 628 -27.71 11.24 22.14
CA GLY A 628 -27.00 11.75 23.32
C GLY A 628 -26.36 10.67 24.19
N ALA A 629 -26.40 9.40 23.74
CA ALA A 629 -25.90 8.24 24.47
C ALA A 629 -25.69 7.04 23.51
N GLY A 630 -24.76 7.18 22.56
CA GLY A 630 -24.31 6.08 21.71
C GLY A 630 -22.97 5.49 22.14
N GLU A 631 -22.41 4.64 21.28
CA GLU A 631 -21.06 4.09 21.37
C GLU A 631 -20.29 4.60 20.13
N ASP A 632 -19.00 4.90 20.30
CA ASP A 632 -18.11 5.18 19.18
C ASP A 632 -17.32 3.91 18.83
N VAL A 633 -17.28 3.57 17.54
CA VAL A 633 -16.55 2.40 17.01
C VAL A 633 -15.42 2.78 16.04
N ILE A 634 -15.10 4.07 15.91
CA ILE A 634 -14.02 4.57 15.03
C ILE A 634 -12.84 5.04 15.89
N PRO A 635 -11.61 4.54 15.65
CA PRO A 635 -10.43 5.01 16.40
C PRO A 635 -10.12 6.50 16.18
N ASP A 636 -9.78 7.19 17.27
CA ASP A 636 -9.24 8.56 17.26
C ASP A 636 -8.07 8.72 16.27
N GLU A 637 -8.18 9.70 15.37
CA GLU A 637 -7.06 10.15 14.53
C GLU A 637 -6.55 11.53 15.00
N ALA A 638 -5.24 11.63 15.23
CA ALA A 638 -4.62 12.81 15.83
C ALA A 638 -4.59 14.05 14.89
N ASP A 639 -4.56 13.83 13.56
CA ASP A 639 -4.61 14.92 12.58
C ASP A 639 -6.03 15.48 12.40
N TRP A 640 -7.05 14.67 12.63
CA TRP A 640 -8.46 15.06 12.62
C TRP A 640 -8.76 16.04 13.76
N ALA A 641 -8.43 15.66 15.00
CA ALA A 641 -8.61 16.50 16.19
C ALA A 641 -7.77 17.80 16.19
N ALA A 642 -6.76 17.92 15.33
CA ALA A 642 -5.85 19.08 15.30
C ALA A 642 -6.52 20.40 14.85
N ILE A 643 -7.70 20.34 14.22
CA ILE A 643 -8.45 21.52 13.75
C ILE A 643 -9.82 21.58 14.43
N SER A 644 -10.04 22.63 15.23
CA SER A 644 -11.29 22.84 15.98
C SER A 644 -12.45 23.31 15.07
N PHE A 645 -13.68 23.11 15.55
CA PHE A 645 -14.88 23.59 14.87
C PHE A 645 -14.88 25.11 14.62
N ASP A 646 -14.43 25.91 15.59
CA ASP A 646 -14.41 27.37 15.47
C ASP A 646 -13.36 27.87 14.45
N GLU A 647 -12.26 27.13 14.27
CA GLU A 647 -11.28 27.35 13.19
C GLU A 647 -11.89 27.00 11.82
N LEU A 648 -12.63 25.90 11.70
CA LEU A 648 -13.38 25.58 10.47
C LEU A 648 -14.38 26.69 10.12
N GLN A 649 -15.16 27.18 11.09
CA GLN A 649 -16.08 28.31 10.89
C GLN A 649 -15.35 29.61 10.51
N THR A 650 -14.15 29.83 11.05
CA THR A 650 -13.28 30.95 10.67
C THR A 650 -12.79 30.84 9.23
N ARG A 651 -12.41 29.64 8.77
CA ARG A 651 -12.07 29.36 7.35
C ARG A 651 -13.27 29.55 6.43
N LEU A 652 -14.46 29.11 6.83
CA LEU A 652 -15.72 29.38 6.10
C LEU A 652 -16.03 30.88 6.01
N ALA A 653 -15.70 31.68 7.03
CA ALA A 653 -15.82 33.14 6.97
C ALA A 653 -14.86 33.72 5.92
N GLN A 654 -13.57 33.38 5.99
CA GLN A 654 -12.54 33.83 5.04
C GLN A 654 -12.84 33.41 3.58
N GLN A 655 -13.44 32.23 3.38
CA GLN A 655 -13.80 31.75 2.04
C GLN A 655 -14.82 32.66 1.33
N ARG A 656 -15.64 33.43 2.07
CA ARG A 656 -16.63 34.37 1.50
C ARG A 656 -16.01 35.66 0.93
N ASP A 657 -14.73 35.91 1.23
CA ASP A 657 -13.94 37.06 0.78
C ASP A 657 -12.86 36.67 -0.25
N ARG A 658 -12.78 35.40 -0.67
CA ARG A 658 -11.85 34.94 -1.71
C ARG A 658 -12.13 35.61 -3.06
N LYS A 659 -11.06 35.95 -3.79
CA LYS A 659 -11.16 36.44 -5.17
C LYS A 659 -11.12 35.23 -6.12
N PRO A 660 -12.11 35.03 -7.01
CA PRO A 660 -12.06 33.94 -7.98
C PRO A 660 -11.00 34.19 -9.05
N ARG A 661 -10.37 33.11 -9.52
CA ARG A 661 -9.28 33.13 -10.52
C ARG A 661 -9.74 33.41 -11.96
N LEU A 662 -11.03 33.24 -12.25
CA LEU A 662 -11.68 33.74 -13.47
C LEU A 662 -12.87 34.64 -13.09
N PRO A 663 -13.27 35.61 -13.93
CA PRO A 663 -14.52 36.36 -13.74
C PRO A 663 -15.72 35.42 -13.66
N ILE A 664 -16.62 35.64 -12.70
CA ILE A 664 -17.84 34.83 -12.56
C ILE A 664 -18.82 35.20 -13.68
N PRO A 665 -19.24 34.25 -14.55
CA PRO A 665 -20.22 34.51 -15.60
C PRO A 665 -21.60 34.81 -15.04
N SER A 666 -22.40 35.63 -15.73
CA SER A 666 -23.81 35.82 -15.35
C SER A 666 -24.66 34.61 -15.70
N TRP A 667 -25.87 34.53 -15.15
CA TRP A 667 -26.84 33.53 -15.60
C TRP A 667 -27.19 33.69 -17.10
N GLU A 668 -27.16 34.90 -17.65
CA GLU A 668 -27.49 35.15 -19.06
C GLU A 668 -26.40 34.63 -19.99
N ASP A 669 -25.11 34.81 -19.61
CA ASP A 669 -23.94 34.24 -20.31
C ASP A 669 -23.93 32.70 -20.32
N VAL A 670 -24.63 32.09 -19.35
CA VAL A 670 -24.71 30.64 -19.15
C VAL A 670 -25.94 30.05 -19.84
N ARG A 671 -27.11 30.68 -19.71
CA ARG A 671 -28.40 30.15 -20.17
C ARG A 671 -28.42 29.78 -21.64
N GLY A 672 -27.77 30.57 -22.50
CA GLY A 672 -27.68 30.32 -23.94
C GLY A 672 -26.82 29.10 -24.33
N LYS A 673 -26.06 28.52 -23.39
CA LYS A 673 -25.22 27.32 -23.60
C LYS A 673 -25.87 26.03 -23.09
N LEU A 674 -27.02 26.13 -22.43
CA LEU A 674 -27.68 25.01 -21.75
C LEU A 674 -28.76 24.35 -22.62
N PRO A 675 -28.96 23.02 -22.53
CA PRO A 675 -30.15 22.37 -23.07
C PRO A 675 -31.44 22.98 -22.49
N PRO A 676 -32.55 23.10 -23.25
CA PRO A 676 -33.76 23.77 -22.78
C PRO A 676 -34.29 23.27 -21.44
N ALA A 677 -34.21 21.96 -21.18
CA ALA A 677 -34.61 21.34 -19.90
C ALA A 677 -33.75 21.78 -18.70
N MET A 678 -32.50 22.19 -18.92
CA MET A 678 -31.60 22.75 -17.90
C MET A 678 -31.75 24.28 -17.76
N ALA A 679 -32.14 24.97 -18.84
CA ALA A 679 -32.27 26.43 -18.90
C ALA A 679 -33.56 27.00 -18.24
N THR A 680 -34.30 26.17 -17.51
CA THR A 680 -35.65 26.44 -16.96
C THR A 680 -35.65 27.29 -15.70
N ARG A 681 -34.62 27.18 -14.85
CA ARG A 681 -34.49 27.92 -13.57
C ARG A 681 -33.11 28.58 -13.48
N PRO A 682 -33.01 29.87 -13.13
CA PRO A 682 -31.72 30.51 -12.87
C PRO A 682 -30.96 29.83 -11.73
N THR A 683 -29.68 29.52 -11.95
CA THR A 683 -28.77 29.15 -10.85
C THR A 683 -28.09 30.40 -10.29
N ARG A 684 -27.98 30.45 -8.97
CA ARG A 684 -27.19 31.46 -8.22
C ARG A 684 -25.83 30.91 -7.77
N ILE A 685 -25.57 29.63 -8.02
CA ILE A 685 -24.40 28.89 -7.54
C ILE A 685 -23.18 29.27 -8.39
N VAL A 686 -22.18 29.92 -7.79
CA VAL A 686 -20.96 30.40 -8.47
C VAL A 686 -20.25 29.26 -9.20
N TRP A 687 -20.11 28.11 -8.55
CA TRP A 687 -19.55 26.88 -9.13
C TRP A 687 -20.25 26.46 -10.44
N SER A 688 -21.59 26.54 -10.50
CA SER A 688 -22.35 26.23 -11.72
C SER A 688 -22.12 27.29 -12.81
N LEU A 689 -22.13 28.58 -12.44
CA LEU A 689 -21.95 29.66 -13.40
C LEU A 689 -20.57 29.60 -14.07
N MET A 690 -19.52 29.31 -13.29
CA MET A 690 -18.15 29.14 -13.77
C MET A 690 -18.01 27.94 -14.72
N THR A 691 -18.48 26.76 -14.30
CA THR A 691 -18.33 25.51 -15.06
C THR A 691 -19.11 25.52 -16.38
N TYR A 692 -20.41 25.87 -16.37
CA TYR A 692 -21.19 26.01 -17.61
C TYR A 692 -20.72 27.21 -18.45
N GLY A 693 -20.25 28.29 -17.82
CA GLY A 693 -19.86 29.51 -18.52
C GLY A 693 -18.62 29.33 -19.39
N TYR A 694 -17.64 28.52 -18.94
CA TYR A 694 -16.37 28.30 -19.64
C TYR A 694 -16.21 26.92 -20.31
N ALA A 695 -16.85 25.86 -19.80
CA ALA A 695 -16.65 24.47 -20.24
C ALA A 695 -17.95 23.65 -20.27
N ALA A 696 -19.01 24.20 -20.86
CA ALA A 696 -20.33 23.57 -20.98
C ALA A 696 -20.28 22.16 -21.59
N GLU A 697 -19.40 21.92 -22.56
CA GLU A 697 -19.22 20.62 -23.23
C GLU A 697 -18.77 19.48 -22.30
N LEU A 698 -18.19 19.80 -21.14
CA LEU A 698 -17.79 18.86 -20.08
C LEU A 698 -18.80 18.88 -18.92
N GLN A 699 -19.24 20.08 -18.53
CA GLN A 699 -20.14 20.28 -17.40
C GLN A 699 -21.56 19.75 -17.64
N ILE A 700 -22.06 19.75 -18.88
CA ILE A 700 -23.40 19.25 -19.20
C ILE A 700 -23.48 17.72 -18.96
N PRO A 701 -22.60 16.87 -19.53
CA PRO A 701 -22.52 15.45 -19.19
C PRO A 701 -22.38 15.17 -17.68
N TRP A 702 -21.55 15.95 -16.96
CA TRP A 702 -21.42 15.81 -15.51
C TRP A 702 -22.74 16.07 -14.76
N SER A 703 -23.48 17.09 -15.20
CA SER A 703 -24.79 17.43 -14.66
C SER A 703 -25.86 16.40 -15.03
N VAL A 704 -25.73 15.70 -16.17
CA VAL A 704 -26.57 14.56 -16.52
C VAL A 704 -26.23 13.35 -15.64
N ALA A 705 -24.96 13.01 -15.46
CA ALA A 705 -24.54 11.86 -14.63
C ALA A 705 -25.00 12.00 -13.17
N THR A 706 -24.71 13.15 -12.54
CA THR A 706 -25.12 13.42 -11.15
C THR A 706 -26.64 13.45 -10.95
N ARG A 707 -27.40 14.01 -11.89
CA ARG A 707 -28.87 13.95 -11.85
C ARG A 707 -29.41 12.55 -12.14
N THR A 708 -28.75 11.78 -13.00
CA THR A 708 -29.20 10.42 -13.35
C THR A 708 -29.02 9.48 -12.17
N MET A 709 -27.90 9.56 -11.45
CA MET A 709 -27.70 8.83 -10.20
C MET A 709 -28.78 9.17 -9.19
N TRP A 710 -29.00 10.45 -8.90
CA TRP A 710 -29.99 10.83 -7.88
C TRP A 710 -31.46 10.55 -8.31
N ALA A 711 -31.76 10.45 -9.62
CA ALA A 711 -33.04 9.97 -10.14
C ALA A 711 -33.17 8.43 -10.22
N GLU A 712 -32.07 7.71 -10.05
CA GLU A 712 -32.00 6.25 -10.07
C GLU A 712 -31.99 5.69 -8.63
N ARG A 713 -31.24 6.34 -7.72
CA ARG A 713 -31.19 6.06 -6.28
C ARG A 713 -31.16 7.38 -5.48
N PRO A 714 -32.32 7.95 -5.13
CA PRO A 714 -32.39 9.12 -4.23
C PRO A 714 -31.90 8.74 -2.82
N GLY A 715 -30.90 9.45 -2.30
CA GLY A 715 -30.40 9.26 -0.94
C GLY A 715 -31.12 10.08 0.13
N ASN A 716 -30.79 9.86 1.41
CA ASN A 716 -31.16 10.78 2.48
C ASN A 716 -30.17 11.96 2.46
N ARG A 717 -30.68 13.16 2.22
CA ARG A 717 -29.87 14.36 2.06
C ARG A 717 -29.05 14.74 3.31
N VAL A 718 -29.53 14.47 4.51
CA VAL A 718 -28.77 14.77 5.73
C VAL A 718 -27.53 13.87 5.82
N PHE A 719 -27.66 12.60 5.46
CA PHE A 719 -26.56 11.65 5.36
C PHE A 719 -25.62 11.99 4.18
N GLU A 720 -26.16 12.25 2.98
CA GLU A 720 -25.41 12.60 1.77
C GLU A 720 -24.55 13.87 1.94
N GLU A 721 -25.07 14.89 2.63
CA GLU A 721 -24.33 16.15 2.88
C GLU A 721 -23.42 16.05 4.13
N SER A 722 -23.73 15.21 5.12
CA SER A 722 -22.80 14.90 6.23
C SER A 722 -21.57 14.16 5.71
N LEU A 723 -21.78 13.15 4.86
CA LEU A 723 -20.72 12.45 4.13
C LEU A 723 -19.87 13.42 3.31
N PHE A 724 -20.50 14.30 2.51
CA PHE A 724 -19.75 15.26 1.70
C PHE A 724 -19.00 16.29 2.57
N TRP A 725 -19.58 16.74 3.70
CA TRP A 725 -18.89 17.61 4.67
C TRP A 725 -17.60 16.96 5.17
N ILE A 726 -17.64 15.68 5.57
CA ILE A 726 -16.46 14.89 5.97
C ILE A 726 -15.39 14.87 4.87
N GLN A 727 -15.77 14.64 3.60
CA GLN A 727 -14.82 14.70 2.48
C GLN A 727 -14.21 16.10 2.32
N THR A 728 -15.02 17.16 2.41
CA THR A 728 -14.56 18.54 2.22
C THR A 728 -13.61 19.00 3.33
N ARG A 729 -13.79 18.52 4.57
CA ARG A 729 -12.79 18.70 5.64
C ARG A 729 -11.50 17.94 5.35
N THR A 730 -11.62 16.66 4.96
CA THR A 730 -10.48 15.76 4.70
C THR A 730 -9.50 16.30 3.65
N ILE A 731 -9.96 17.14 2.73
CA ILE A 731 -9.16 17.76 1.66
C ILE A 731 -9.19 19.30 1.67
N GLU A 732 -9.62 19.91 2.78
CA GLU A 732 -9.63 21.36 3.07
C GLU A 732 -10.42 22.28 2.11
N CYS A 733 -11.43 21.76 1.39
CA CYS A 733 -12.25 22.52 0.45
C CYS A 733 -13.38 23.31 1.14
N ASN A 734 -13.04 24.45 1.72
CA ASN A 734 -13.97 25.32 2.48
C ASN A 734 -15.21 25.78 1.68
N TYR A 735 -15.13 25.96 0.36
CA TYR A 735 -16.28 26.34 -0.46
C TYR A 735 -17.36 25.25 -0.45
N CYS A 736 -16.96 24.00 -0.69
CA CYS A 736 -17.90 22.87 -0.68
C CYS A 736 -18.40 22.55 0.74
N MET A 737 -17.57 22.72 1.77
CA MET A 737 -17.97 22.57 3.17
C MET A 737 -19.11 23.53 3.54
N GLY A 738 -18.99 24.81 3.18
CA GLY A 738 -20.05 25.81 3.38
C GLY A 738 -21.31 25.54 2.54
N HIS A 739 -21.20 24.84 1.41
CA HIS A 739 -22.36 24.35 0.67
C HIS A 739 -23.06 23.19 1.39
N CYS A 740 -22.33 22.26 2.00
CA CYS A 740 -22.93 21.19 2.79
C CYS A 740 -23.82 21.77 3.91
N GLU A 741 -23.35 22.81 4.62
CA GLU A 741 -24.16 23.52 5.63
C GLU A 741 -25.43 24.16 5.04
N MET A 742 -25.34 24.84 3.89
CA MET A 742 -26.52 25.36 3.19
C MET A 742 -27.47 24.25 2.70
N LEU A 743 -26.94 23.10 2.32
CA LEU A 743 -27.71 21.97 1.80
C LEU A 743 -28.39 21.19 2.93
N LEU A 744 -27.81 21.18 4.13
CA LEU A 744 -28.43 20.71 5.37
C LEU A 744 -29.60 21.61 5.82
N GLU A 745 -29.49 22.94 5.70
CA GLU A 745 -30.65 23.84 5.91
C GLU A 745 -31.82 23.46 4.96
N VAL A 746 -31.53 23.20 3.68
CA VAL A 746 -32.54 22.80 2.68
C VAL A 746 -32.95 21.32 2.81
N ALA A 747 -32.25 20.52 3.63
CA ALA A 747 -32.69 19.20 4.06
C ALA A 747 -33.70 19.25 5.23
N GLY A 748 -33.86 20.41 5.88
CA GLY A 748 -34.84 20.65 6.94
C GLY A 748 -34.25 20.92 8.32
N LEU A 749 -32.92 21.03 8.46
CA LEU A 749 -32.28 21.38 9.74
C LEU A 749 -32.35 22.90 9.99
N ASP A 750 -32.59 23.30 11.23
CA ASP A 750 -32.35 24.69 11.66
C ASP A 750 -30.84 24.97 11.88
N LYS A 751 -30.47 26.25 12.04
CA LYS A 751 -29.06 26.67 12.16
C LYS A 751 -28.33 26.10 13.37
N ASN A 752 -29.02 25.84 14.47
CA ASN A 752 -28.43 25.18 15.64
C ASN A 752 -28.21 23.71 15.33
N GLN A 753 -29.21 23.04 14.72
CA GLN A 753 -29.09 21.63 14.32
C GLN A 753 -27.96 21.41 13.29
N VAL A 754 -27.77 22.34 12.34
CA VAL A 754 -26.62 22.31 11.41
C VAL A 754 -25.31 22.46 12.19
N ALA A 755 -25.18 23.50 13.02
CA ALA A 755 -23.95 23.76 13.78
C ALA A 755 -23.61 22.66 14.80
N ASP A 756 -24.60 22.02 15.41
CA ASP A 756 -24.41 20.90 16.32
C ASP A 756 -23.99 19.64 15.55
N ARG A 757 -24.60 19.37 14.39
CA ARG A 757 -24.19 18.26 13.52
C ARG A 757 -22.76 18.45 12.99
N THR A 758 -22.43 19.61 12.44
CA THR A 758 -21.08 19.86 11.90
C THR A 758 -20.02 19.99 13.01
N ARG A 759 -20.40 20.27 14.26
CA ARG A 759 -19.51 20.15 15.42
C ARG A 759 -19.23 18.69 15.80
N GLN A 760 -20.22 17.80 15.74
CA GLN A 760 -19.99 16.36 15.96
C GLN A 760 -19.24 15.70 14.78
N LEU A 761 -19.43 16.16 13.53
CA LEU A 761 -18.55 15.75 12.43
C LEU A 761 -17.12 16.34 12.58
N ALA A 762 -16.94 17.38 13.39
CA ALA A 762 -15.65 18.00 13.68
C ALA A 762 -14.83 17.28 14.79
N SER A 763 -15.48 16.56 15.71
CA SER A 763 -14.80 15.76 16.74
C SER A 763 -14.19 14.46 16.20
N ASN A 764 -13.40 13.80 17.04
CA ASN A 764 -13.08 12.38 16.93
C ASN A 764 -14.29 11.55 17.41
N ASP A 765 -14.84 11.88 18.60
CA ASP A 765 -16.08 11.29 19.13
C ASP A 765 -17.25 11.46 18.15
N TRP A 766 -17.71 10.35 17.59
CA TRP A 766 -18.85 10.22 16.70
C TRP A 766 -20.00 9.39 17.30
N SER A 767 -19.99 9.13 18.62
CA SER A 767 -21.06 8.40 19.34
C SER A 767 -22.46 9.01 19.20
N ALA A 768 -22.56 10.27 18.75
CA ALA A 768 -23.82 10.95 18.42
C ALA A 768 -24.50 10.43 17.13
N PHE A 769 -23.80 9.64 16.30
CA PHE A 769 -24.28 9.10 15.02
C PHE A 769 -24.52 7.57 15.08
N PRO A 770 -25.42 7.01 14.24
CA PRO A 770 -25.57 5.57 14.06
C PRO A 770 -24.26 4.90 13.62
N LEU A 771 -24.02 3.65 14.02
CA LEU A 771 -22.75 2.94 13.78
C LEU A 771 -22.44 2.78 12.29
N GLU A 772 -23.48 2.61 11.46
CA GLU A 772 -23.41 2.58 10.00
C GLU A 772 -23.06 3.95 9.39
N GLU A 773 -23.44 5.06 10.03
CA GLU A 773 -22.99 6.40 9.62
C GLU A 773 -21.53 6.61 10.00
N GLN A 774 -21.12 6.24 11.21
CA GLN A 774 -19.73 6.35 11.68
C GLN A 774 -18.76 5.62 10.74
N ARG A 775 -19.05 4.38 10.36
CA ARG A 775 -18.25 3.60 9.40
C ARG A 775 -18.28 4.20 7.99
N ALA A 776 -19.42 4.71 7.53
CA ALA A 776 -19.50 5.43 6.25
C ALA A 776 -18.70 6.75 6.25
N TYR A 777 -18.63 7.47 7.38
CA TYR A 777 -17.78 8.66 7.53
C TYR A 777 -16.28 8.29 7.53
N ALA A 778 -15.88 7.21 8.19
CA ALA A 778 -14.50 6.72 8.13
C ALA A 778 -14.10 6.29 6.70
N TYR A 779 -14.98 5.56 6.01
CA TYR A 779 -14.84 5.23 4.59
C TYR A 779 -14.72 6.48 3.71
N ALA A 780 -15.55 7.51 3.95
CA ALA A 780 -15.51 8.79 3.25
C ALA A 780 -14.17 9.54 3.42
N ARG A 781 -13.59 9.54 4.64
CA ARG A 781 -12.24 10.08 4.88
C ARG A 781 -11.20 9.32 4.06
N LYS A 782 -11.19 7.99 4.16
CA LYS A 782 -10.21 7.11 3.50
C LYS A 782 -10.22 7.23 1.98
N LEU A 783 -11.40 7.14 1.34
CA LEU A 783 -11.59 7.35 -0.10
C LEU A 783 -11.16 8.76 -0.56
N SER A 784 -11.29 9.77 0.30
CA SER A 784 -10.92 11.15 -0.05
C SER A 784 -9.40 11.36 0.03
N LYS A 785 -8.78 10.96 1.14
CA LYS A 785 -7.35 11.19 1.46
C LYS A 785 -6.41 10.28 0.65
N ALA A 786 -6.66 8.98 0.64
CA ALA A 786 -5.75 7.98 0.08
C ALA A 786 -6.53 6.77 -0.49
N PRO A 787 -7.25 6.93 -1.63
CA PRO A 787 -8.11 5.88 -2.18
C PRO A 787 -7.40 4.57 -2.53
N TRP A 788 -6.09 4.59 -2.77
CA TRP A 788 -5.25 3.39 -2.98
C TRP A 788 -5.02 2.56 -1.70
N THR A 789 -5.44 3.05 -0.52
CA THR A 789 -5.41 2.27 0.74
C THR A 789 -6.71 1.51 1.01
N LEU A 790 -7.74 1.70 0.16
CA LEU A 790 -9.00 0.99 0.28
C LEU A 790 -8.83 -0.48 -0.08
N THR A 791 -9.44 -1.33 0.73
CA THR A 791 -9.49 -2.78 0.54
C THR A 791 -10.91 -3.19 0.14
N ALA A 792 -11.04 -4.42 -0.36
CA ALA A 792 -12.37 -4.99 -0.57
C ALA A 792 -13.20 -5.09 0.74
N GLU A 793 -12.57 -5.15 1.92
CA GLU A 793 -13.29 -5.21 3.20
C GLU A 793 -13.88 -3.87 3.62
N ASP A 794 -13.22 -2.74 3.32
CA ASP A 794 -13.77 -1.40 3.57
C ASP A 794 -15.13 -1.24 2.85
N TYR A 795 -15.23 -1.70 1.60
CA TYR A 795 -16.48 -1.66 0.84
C TYR A 795 -17.45 -2.75 1.27
N ARG A 796 -17.00 -3.99 1.58
CA ARG A 796 -17.88 -5.04 2.12
C ARG A 796 -18.53 -4.63 3.44
N THR A 797 -17.85 -3.86 4.28
CA THR A 797 -18.42 -3.28 5.50
C THR A 797 -19.53 -2.28 5.15
N LEU A 798 -19.29 -1.37 4.21
CA LEU A 798 -20.30 -0.42 3.69
C LEU A 798 -21.51 -1.14 3.07
N GLU A 799 -21.30 -2.28 2.40
CA GLU A 799 -22.34 -3.14 1.82
C GLU A 799 -23.15 -3.91 2.88
N GLN A 800 -22.50 -4.40 3.95
CA GLN A 800 -23.18 -5.00 5.10
C GLN A 800 -24.05 -3.98 5.85
N ASP A 801 -23.55 -2.76 6.04
CA ASP A 801 -24.23 -1.67 6.75
C ASP A 801 -25.41 -1.08 5.96
N LEU A 802 -25.24 -0.83 4.67
CA LEU A 802 -26.21 -0.07 3.86
C LEU A 802 -27.06 -0.96 2.92
N GLY A 803 -26.62 -2.19 2.66
CA GLY A 803 -27.11 -3.03 1.56
C GLY A 803 -26.50 -2.63 0.20
N PRO A 804 -26.32 -3.58 -0.74
CA PRO A 804 -25.50 -3.40 -1.94
C PRO A 804 -25.94 -2.22 -2.83
N GLU A 805 -27.25 -2.02 -2.98
CA GLU A 805 -27.78 -0.94 -3.83
C GLU A 805 -27.50 0.46 -3.27
N LYS A 806 -27.59 0.63 -1.95
CA LYS A 806 -27.33 1.90 -1.24
C LYS A 806 -25.84 2.09 -1.02
N ALA A 807 -25.07 1.03 -0.81
CA ALA A 807 -23.61 1.08 -0.74
C ALA A 807 -23.02 1.58 -2.07
N MET A 808 -23.46 1.05 -3.22
CA MET A 808 -23.01 1.53 -4.53
C MET A 808 -23.42 2.98 -4.80
N SER A 809 -24.64 3.42 -4.46
CA SER A 809 -25.03 4.83 -4.63
C SER A 809 -24.27 5.77 -3.68
N THR A 810 -24.03 5.36 -2.44
CA THR A 810 -23.22 6.11 -1.45
C THR A 810 -21.76 6.21 -1.89
N PHE A 811 -21.17 5.10 -2.33
CA PHE A 811 -19.82 5.05 -2.89
C PHE A 811 -19.68 5.98 -4.10
N TRP A 812 -20.62 5.94 -5.04
CA TRP A 812 -20.63 6.81 -6.21
C TRP A 812 -20.75 8.29 -5.82
N TRP A 813 -21.63 8.61 -4.86
CA TRP A 813 -21.80 9.97 -4.33
C TRP A 813 -20.53 10.50 -3.65
N LEU A 814 -19.81 9.65 -2.93
CA LEU A 814 -18.51 9.99 -2.36
C LEU A 814 -17.43 10.18 -3.43
N CYS A 815 -17.37 9.33 -4.45
CA CYS A 815 -16.48 9.54 -5.60
C CYS A 815 -16.75 10.89 -6.27
N ARG A 816 -18.04 11.24 -6.42
CA ARG A 816 -18.50 12.53 -6.98
C ARG A 816 -17.97 13.73 -6.18
N GLY A 817 -17.83 13.61 -4.86
CA GLY A 817 -17.33 14.70 -4.00
C GLY A 817 -16.03 15.34 -4.52
N LEU A 818 -15.08 14.52 -4.99
CA LEU A 818 -13.78 15.01 -5.46
C LEU A 818 -13.80 15.63 -6.87
N TYR A 819 -14.86 15.44 -7.66
CA TYR A 819 -15.06 16.28 -8.85
C TYR A 819 -15.41 17.71 -8.43
N MET A 820 -16.32 17.85 -7.47
CA MET A 820 -16.86 19.14 -7.03
C MET A 820 -15.76 20.02 -6.41
N THR A 821 -14.96 19.45 -5.49
CA THR A 821 -13.97 20.21 -4.71
C THR A 821 -12.80 20.67 -5.57
N ARG A 822 -12.25 19.81 -6.43
CA ARG A 822 -11.16 20.14 -7.36
C ARG A 822 -11.50 21.32 -8.28
N ILE A 823 -12.77 21.51 -8.62
CA ILE A 823 -13.24 22.71 -9.35
C ILE A 823 -13.27 23.95 -8.45
N SER A 824 -13.75 23.82 -7.22
CA SER A 824 -13.80 24.91 -6.24
C SER A 824 -12.42 25.46 -5.89
N ASP A 825 -11.45 24.56 -5.67
CA ASP A 825 -10.07 24.88 -5.31
C ASP A 825 -9.30 25.41 -6.54
N GLY A 826 -9.47 24.75 -7.69
CA GLY A 826 -8.86 25.16 -8.96
C GLY A 826 -9.22 26.60 -9.35
N PHE A 827 -10.49 27.00 -9.19
CA PHE A 827 -10.95 28.37 -9.44
C PHE A 827 -10.91 29.32 -8.23
N GLN A 828 -10.58 28.84 -7.03
CA GLN A 828 -10.50 29.63 -5.79
C GLN A 828 -11.84 30.36 -5.45
N LEU A 829 -12.96 29.64 -5.52
CA LEU A 829 -14.31 30.25 -5.53
C LEU A 829 -14.69 30.94 -4.20
N PRO A 830 -15.26 32.17 -4.24
CA PRO A 830 -15.88 32.80 -3.07
C PRO A 830 -17.13 32.04 -2.64
N LEU A 831 -17.19 31.65 -1.36
CA LEU A 831 -18.41 31.09 -0.76
C LEU A 831 -19.51 32.15 -0.72
N GLU A 832 -20.72 31.77 -1.11
CA GLU A 832 -21.86 32.68 -1.15
C GLU A 832 -22.33 33.09 0.27
N ARG A 833 -22.84 34.33 0.40
CA ARG A 833 -23.28 34.88 1.71
C ARG A 833 -24.73 34.53 2.07
N GLU A 834 -25.50 34.07 1.09
CA GLU A 834 -26.88 33.62 1.23
C GLU A 834 -27.00 32.15 0.82
N ASN A 835 -28.00 31.44 1.34
CA ASN A 835 -28.31 30.10 0.86
C ASN A 835 -28.79 30.16 -0.60
N VAL A 836 -27.93 29.69 -1.52
CA VAL A 836 -28.20 29.70 -2.97
C VAL A 836 -29.11 28.57 -3.44
N PHE A 837 -29.33 27.55 -2.61
CA PHE A 837 -30.11 26.35 -2.92
C PHE A 837 -31.58 26.44 -2.51
N GLY A 838 -31.91 27.29 -1.52
CA GLY A 838 -33.29 27.58 -1.13
C GLY A 838 -34.06 28.34 -2.22
N GLU A 839 -35.39 28.41 -2.07
CA GLU A 839 -36.23 29.23 -2.95
C GLU A 839 -35.77 30.69 -2.94
N ALA A 840 -35.84 31.34 -4.12
CA ALA A 840 -35.51 32.76 -4.21
C ALA A 840 -36.45 33.57 -3.30
N PRO A 841 -35.95 34.57 -2.54
CA PRO A 841 -36.80 35.41 -1.71
C PRO A 841 -37.95 35.99 -2.53
N GLN A 842 -39.19 35.70 -2.13
CA GLN A 842 -40.35 36.34 -2.72
C GLN A 842 -40.15 37.85 -2.62
N GLN A 843 -40.19 38.56 -3.76
CA GLN A 843 -40.19 40.02 -3.75
C GLN A 843 -41.39 40.50 -2.95
N LYS A 844 -41.16 40.91 -1.70
CA LYS A 844 -42.16 41.60 -0.88
C LYS A 844 -42.51 42.88 -1.63
N ASN A 845 -43.72 42.93 -2.16
CA ASN A 845 -44.22 44.10 -2.91
C ASN A 845 -44.44 45.29 -1.97
N LYS A 846 -43.35 46.01 -1.64
CA LYS A 846 -43.26 47.45 -1.32
C LYS A 846 -41.83 47.86 -1.04
#